data_AF-A0A9K3LZ19-F1
#
_entry.id   AF-A0A9K3LZ19-F1
#
_cell.length_a   1.000
_cell.length_b   1.000
_cell.length_c   1.000
_cell.angle_alpha   90.00
_cell.angle_beta   90.00
_cell.angle_gamma   90.00
#
_symmetry.space_group_name_H-M   'P 1'
#
loop_
_entity.id
_entity.type
_entity.pdbx_description
1 polymer ?
#
loop_
_entity_poly.entity_id
_entity_poly.type
_entity_poly.pdbx_seq_one_letter_code
_entity_poly.pdbx_strand_id
1 'polypeptide(L)'
;MKKCQLNKLTRLASLVLILVYVVTLTRVYKWHFDSSLQPNRGEVTARELLRFPPQQYSLKRVNSRATKSSSRTLIKNNTTVTPMGQSREKLQLKMNRVHADNTNAPVDNLWNISDYLPVWMKEYFEWHSEKRQELSIDAWKAGKVAVLVLQCPTKTIFDEWIMHFTMIPYMLRIAFETNRIFLIDCGIPLPLTDFLVPPIGGMDWRFPNWLKASLAEGSVIRNQEGWRNVSKDQNSMVVLQIGYNVAAEALKTNGTNIDAPFAEVYHDFWRVSFTPSETVRKNIEKVIRSNHMAPTAYTSIYSSEETNNDNILERAIEILACASQLHPGGPYFMMAVNEKLSQAATALAASQSVAIYTSPQEILHPVDKNSESSTSLVFLHHFVHLYLMEMGRCLLSTGPNGLASLAALIGYNSKCLLSQPQSCEWKMNSIDQSPLLEQNKQYFRREMPQKGSDFTSGALVETSPHSTSSLPQWMEDYFVWHNHTKSNLNKANWNSTKYLIIGCFESHKNCGGISDRLKPLPMTLLQAYRYQRLLLIWWEKPKPLEEFLLPPSGGVDWIAPQWLRENLKREMGERAIGSWTGSFEQGEALLQGGHFKVSIVFKIQTPSAGENLFREKLQKDQGSSRDGSTYKEVFHHLFRRFFRPVHRIQDQIDQKMQAQGLIPGEYTAAHLRALYGKRNDRDLVEMVDLAVLGVNCASNLSPGRPVYFASDSSFATKAAQTYAHMHGLPVTSLGPSNVTEATRNPIHLDKDPDWRARNPSSYDPTFVDLYMLAQSRCVAHSNGGYGSFGSLLSYDADCNMRFFKGSHKIKRCMWMSNNGERQDLAVPNVTNITMSL
;
A
#
# COMPACT_ATOMS: atom_id res chain seq x y z
N MET A 1 -8.21 30.47 59.86
CA MET A 1 -8.43 29.34 58.93
C MET A 1 -7.45 29.28 57.74
N LYS A 2 -7.14 30.37 57.03
CA LYS A 2 -6.25 30.33 55.84
C LYS A 2 -4.80 29.85 56.10
N LYS A 3 -4.21 30.12 57.27
CA LYS A 3 -2.87 29.60 57.65
C LYS A 3 -2.82 28.08 57.86
N CYS A 4 -3.93 27.43 58.23
CA CYS A 4 -3.96 25.99 58.49
C CYS A 4 -4.07 25.17 57.17
N GLN A 5 -4.69 25.74 56.14
CA GLN A 5 -4.78 25.16 54.80
C GLN A 5 -3.42 25.17 54.08
N LEU A 6 -2.64 26.24 54.24
CA LEU A 6 -1.33 26.36 53.58
C LEU A 6 -0.31 25.31 54.09
N ASN A 7 -0.33 25.01 55.40
CA ASN A 7 0.55 23.97 55.99
C ASN A 7 0.19 22.54 55.57
N LYS A 8 -1.07 22.27 55.19
CA LYS A 8 -1.47 20.95 54.67
C LYS A 8 -1.00 20.77 53.23
N LEU A 9 -1.07 21.82 52.41
CA LEU A 9 -0.60 21.81 51.02
C LEU A 9 0.92 21.65 50.91
N THR A 10 1.70 22.32 51.76
CA THR A 10 3.17 22.14 51.78
C THR A 10 3.56 20.72 52.22
N ARG A 11 2.89 20.15 53.22
CA ARG A 11 3.15 18.75 53.63
C ARG A 11 2.80 17.73 52.55
N LEU A 12 1.72 17.96 51.80
CA LEU A 12 1.36 17.11 50.66
C LEU A 12 2.38 17.21 49.52
N ALA A 13 2.84 18.42 49.21
CA ALA A 13 3.86 18.64 48.18
C ALA A 13 5.19 17.96 48.54
N SER A 14 5.62 18.03 49.80
CA SER A 14 6.83 17.33 50.27
C SER A 14 6.70 15.81 50.20
N LEU A 15 5.51 15.25 50.52
CA LEU A 15 5.25 13.81 50.40
C LEU A 15 5.30 13.33 48.96
N VAL A 16 4.76 14.11 48.01
CA VAL A 16 4.82 13.78 46.58
C VAL A 16 6.27 13.80 46.07
N LEU A 17 7.07 14.80 46.48
CA LEU A 17 8.50 14.88 46.12
C LEU A 17 9.31 13.68 46.63
N ILE A 18 9.06 13.23 47.87
CA ILE A 18 9.71 12.04 48.44
C ILE A 18 9.32 10.79 47.66
N LEU A 19 8.04 10.63 47.30
CA LEU A 19 7.55 9.50 46.51
C LEU A 19 8.19 9.43 45.12
N VAL A 20 8.30 10.58 44.44
CA VAL A 20 8.99 10.67 43.14
C VAL A 20 10.48 10.31 43.28
N TYR A 21 11.15 10.80 44.32
CA TYR A 21 12.56 10.50 44.56
C TYR A 21 12.80 9.00 44.80
N VAL A 22 11.97 8.35 45.62
CA VAL A 22 12.06 6.91 45.92
C VAL A 22 11.83 6.06 44.67
N VAL A 23 10.84 6.39 43.84
CA VAL A 23 10.55 5.68 42.58
C VAL A 23 11.71 5.82 41.57
N THR A 24 12.35 6.99 41.55
CA THR A 24 13.48 7.24 40.64
C THR A 24 14.72 6.46 41.10
N LEU A 25 15.01 6.43 42.41
CA LEU A 25 16.10 5.64 42.99
C LEU A 25 15.92 4.14 42.77
N THR A 26 14.70 3.61 42.91
CA THR A 26 14.45 2.18 42.66
C THR A 26 14.64 1.80 41.19
N ARG A 27 14.34 2.69 40.25
CA ARG A 27 14.61 2.46 38.81
C ARG A 27 16.11 2.48 38.49
N VAL A 28 16.87 3.40 39.08
CA VAL A 28 18.32 3.48 38.90
C VAL A 28 19.02 2.25 39.50
N TYR A 29 18.61 1.82 40.70
CA TYR A 29 19.17 0.62 41.33
C TYR A 29 18.86 -0.66 40.53
N LYS A 30 17.64 -0.78 39.97
CA LYS A 30 17.29 -1.93 39.13
C LYS A 30 18.11 -1.98 37.84
N TRP A 31 18.31 -0.83 37.20
CA TRP A 31 19.15 -0.74 35.99
C TRP A 31 20.61 -1.10 36.25
N HIS A 32 21.17 -0.67 37.39
CA HIS A 32 22.55 -0.99 37.75
C HIS A 32 22.75 -2.48 38.10
N PHE A 33 21.73 -3.15 38.64
CA PHE A 33 21.80 -4.56 39.02
C PHE A 33 21.63 -5.51 37.81
N ASP A 34 20.83 -5.12 36.81
CA ASP A 34 20.67 -5.91 35.58
C ASP A 34 21.90 -5.81 34.64
N SER A 35 22.76 -4.81 34.84
CA SER A 35 23.95 -4.56 34.02
C SER A 35 25.20 -5.34 34.47
N SER A 36 25.19 -5.95 35.65
CA SER A 36 26.37 -6.62 36.25
C SER A 36 26.39 -8.15 36.08
N LEU A 37 25.42 -8.73 35.36
CA LEU A 37 25.31 -10.17 35.13
C LEU A 37 25.38 -10.51 33.64
N GLN A 38 26.54 -10.30 33.01
CA GLN A 38 26.93 -11.06 31.81
C GLN A 38 28.35 -11.60 31.96
N PRO A 39 28.57 -12.93 31.80
CA PRO A 39 29.89 -13.52 31.87
C PRO A 39 30.68 -13.31 30.56
N ASN A 40 31.94 -12.94 30.74
CA ASN A 40 32.99 -12.79 29.74
C ASN A 40 32.93 -13.86 28.62
N ARG A 41 32.85 -13.41 27.36
CA ARG A 41 33.32 -14.19 26.19
C ARG A 41 34.56 -13.50 25.63
N GLY A 42 35.61 -14.31 25.47
CA GLY A 42 36.97 -13.89 25.17
C GLY A 42 37.14 -13.23 23.80
N GLU A 43 38.06 -12.28 23.77
CA GLU A 43 38.65 -11.70 22.58
C GLU A 43 39.45 -12.76 21.81
N VAL A 44 39.12 -12.95 20.53
CA VAL A 44 40.00 -13.58 19.55
C VAL A 44 40.61 -12.46 18.72
N THR A 45 41.92 -12.32 18.80
CA THR A 45 42.70 -11.28 18.12
C THR A 45 42.87 -11.60 16.63
N ALA A 46 42.50 -10.65 15.77
CA ALA A 46 42.59 -10.73 14.32
C ALA A 46 44.03 -10.55 13.80
N ARG A 47 44.88 -11.57 13.95
CA ARG A 47 46.27 -11.51 13.43
C ARG A 47 46.83 -12.74 12.72
N GLU A 48 45.99 -13.68 12.27
CA GLU A 48 46.48 -14.92 11.61
C GLU A 48 45.82 -15.30 10.26
N LEU A 49 45.14 -14.39 9.55
CA LEU A 49 44.51 -14.72 8.25
C LEU A 49 45.26 -14.28 6.97
N LEU A 50 46.55 -13.95 7.05
CA LEU A 50 47.34 -13.60 5.85
C LEU A 50 48.76 -14.19 5.87
N ARG A 51 48.88 -15.51 5.65
CA ARG A 51 50.11 -16.10 5.07
C ARG A 51 49.81 -17.38 4.29
N PHE A 52 49.87 -17.31 2.96
CA PHE A 52 50.32 -18.41 2.11
C PHE A 52 51.14 -17.84 0.92
N PRO A 53 52.08 -18.62 0.37
CA PRO A 53 53.26 -18.14 -0.37
C PRO A 53 53.00 -17.94 -1.87
N PRO A 54 53.90 -17.25 -2.60
CA PRO A 54 53.75 -17.04 -4.03
C PRO A 54 54.03 -18.34 -4.79
N GLN A 55 53.04 -18.90 -5.47
CA GLN A 55 53.27 -19.87 -6.54
C GLN A 55 53.53 -19.13 -7.86
N GLN A 56 54.77 -19.22 -8.33
CA GLN A 56 55.15 -18.85 -9.68
C GLN A 56 54.44 -19.75 -10.70
N TYR A 57 53.58 -19.17 -11.54
CA TYR A 57 53.19 -19.79 -12.80
C TYR A 57 53.83 -19.05 -13.97
N SER A 58 54.58 -19.85 -14.74
CA SER A 58 55.29 -19.49 -15.97
C SER A 58 54.32 -19.06 -17.07
N LEU A 59 54.52 -17.83 -17.58
CA LEU A 59 53.90 -17.31 -18.79
C LEU A 59 54.47 -18.03 -20.01
N LYS A 60 53.71 -18.99 -20.57
CA LYS A 60 53.91 -19.42 -21.96
C LYS A 60 53.31 -18.37 -22.89
N ARG A 61 54.19 -17.63 -23.58
CA ARG A 61 53.86 -16.83 -24.78
C ARG A 61 53.17 -17.71 -25.81
N VAL A 62 51.92 -17.40 -26.12
CA VAL A 62 51.29 -17.80 -27.39
C VAL A 62 51.29 -16.58 -28.29
N ASN A 63 52.16 -16.61 -29.30
CA ASN A 63 52.11 -15.70 -30.43
C ASN A 63 50.88 -16.03 -31.27
N SER A 64 49.95 -15.09 -31.45
CA SER A 64 49.01 -15.13 -32.57
C SER A 64 49.25 -13.89 -33.45
N ARG A 65 49.77 -14.18 -34.65
CA ARG A 65 49.86 -13.25 -35.77
C ARG A 65 48.46 -12.81 -36.17
N ALA A 66 48.24 -11.49 -36.22
CA ALA A 66 47.10 -10.90 -36.88
C ALA A 66 47.26 -11.01 -38.41
N THR A 67 46.52 -11.92 -39.03
CA THR A 67 46.24 -11.88 -40.47
C THR A 67 44.97 -11.07 -40.71
N LYS A 68 45.12 -9.93 -41.39
CA LYS A 68 44.02 -9.21 -42.04
C LYS A 68 43.32 -10.15 -43.02
N SER A 69 42.04 -10.43 -42.79
CA SER A 69 41.14 -10.97 -43.80
C SER A 69 39.79 -10.28 -43.68
N SER A 70 39.52 -9.44 -44.67
CA SER A 70 38.23 -8.89 -45.00
C SER A 70 37.26 -10.02 -45.34
N SER A 71 36.16 -10.13 -44.58
CA SER A 71 34.89 -10.66 -45.08
C SER A 71 33.75 -10.12 -44.23
N ARG A 72 33.00 -9.17 -44.82
CA ARG A 72 31.66 -8.77 -44.38
C ARG A 72 30.76 -9.99 -44.51
N THR A 73 30.48 -10.66 -43.40
CA THR A 73 29.28 -11.49 -43.27
C THR A 73 28.41 -10.82 -42.22
N LEU A 74 27.43 -10.05 -42.70
CA LEU A 74 26.43 -9.39 -41.90
C LEU A 74 25.53 -10.49 -41.29
N ILE A 75 25.87 -10.95 -40.08
CA ILE A 75 24.98 -11.80 -39.30
C ILE A 75 23.80 -10.90 -38.90
N LYS A 76 22.69 -10.98 -39.65
CA LYS A 76 21.40 -10.45 -39.22
C LYS A 76 20.92 -11.31 -38.04
N ASN A 77 21.35 -10.95 -36.84
CA ASN A 77 20.64 -11.37 -35.64
C ASN A 77 19.29 -10.64 -35.64
N ASN A 78 18.25 -11.36 -36.08
CA ASN A 78 16.86 -10.95 -35.90
C ASN A 78 16.51 -11.04 -34.40
N THR A 79 17.10 -10.19 -33.58
CA THR A 79 16.54 -9.85 -32.28
C THR A 79 15.35 -8.95 -32.58
N THR A 80 14.14 -9.52 -32.54
CA THR A 80 12.88 -8.77 -32.62
C THR A 80 12.87 -7.72 -31.51
N VAL A 81 13.23 -6.49 -31.86
CA VAL A 81 13.02 -5.30 -31.03
C VAL A 81 11.52 -5.21 -30.81
N THR A 82 11.08 -5.22 -29.56
CA THR A 82 9.66 -5.10 -29.25
C THR A 82 9.14 -3.76 -29.80
N PRO A 83 7.89 -3.69 -30.31
CA PRO A 83 7.29 -2.44 -30.82
C PRO A 83 7.40 -1.26 -29.83
N MET A 84 7.47 -1.57 -28.53
CA MET A 84 7.62 -0.64 -27.42
C MET A 84 8.99 0.06 -27.38
N GLY A 85 10.08 -0.64 -27.68
CA GLY A 85 11.42 -0.03 -27.77
C GLY A 85 11.50 1.01 -28.89
N GLN A 86 10.79 0.76 -29.99
CA GLN A 86 10.79 1.64 -31.17
C GLN A 86 10.14 3.02 -30.90
N SER A 87 9.08 3.09 -30.07
CA SER A 87 8.44 4.39 -29.74
C SER A 87 9.33 5.25 -28.85
N ARG A 88 9.98 4.68 -27.83
CA ARG A 88 10.93 5.42 -26.97
C ARG A 88 12.17 5.87 -27.74
N GLU A 89 12.69 5.02 -28.60
CA GLU A 89 13.80 5.36 -29.49
C GLU A 89 13.42 6.47 -30.47
N LYS A 90 12.17 6.48 -30.98
CA LYS A 90 11.65 7.54 -31.85
C LYS A 90 11.54 8.89 -31.15
N LEU A 91 11.02 8.94 -29.92
CA LEU A 91 10.97 10.19 -29.13
C LEU A 91 12.39 10.71 -28.87
N GLN A 92 13.31 9.84 -28.46
CA GLN A 92 14.70 10.21 -28.21
C GLN A 92 15.42 10.67 -29.49
N LEU A 93 15.26 9.96 -30.61
CA LEU A 93 15.85 10.34 -31.90
C LEU A 93 15.36 11.70 -32.35
N LYS A 94 14.08 12.01 -32.14
CA LYS A 94 13.53 13.35 -32.42
C LYS A 94 14.08 14.41 -31.48
N MET A 95 14.18 14.15 -30.18
CA MET A 95 14.85 15.06 -29.23
C MET A 95 16.31 15.32 -29.63
N ASN A 96 17.04 14.28 -30.03
CA ASN A 96 18.41 14.40 -30.51
C ASN A 96 18.51 15.25 -31.77
N ARG A 97 17.54 15.17 -32.70
CA ARG A 97 17.47 16.06 -33.87
C ARG A 97 17.21 17.51 -33.48
N VAL A 98 16.23 17.75 -32.60
CA VAL A 98 15.94 19.10 -32.09
C VAL A 98 17.18 19.72 -31.44
N HIS A 99 17.98 18.93 -30.71
CA HIS A 99 19.24 19.40 -30.13
C HIS A 99 20.37 19.58 -31.14
N ALA A 100 20.44 18.73 -32.16
CA ALA A 100 21.49 18.79 -33.18
C ALA A 100 21.28 19.94 -34.18
N ASP A 101 20.04 20.25 -34.53
CA ASP A 101 19.76 21.09 -35.69
C ASP A 101 19.91 22.59 -35.44
N ASN A 102 19.99 23.09 -34.21
CA ASN A 102 20.29 24.49 -33.82
C ASN A 102 19.71 25.61 -34.74
N THR A 103 18.62 25.31 -35.45
CA THR A 103 18.08 26.12 -36.53
C THR A 103 16.80 26.76 -36.01
N ASN A 104 16.55 28.01 -36.42
CA ASN A 104 15.39 28.82 -36.04
C ASN A 104 14.03 28.25 -36.53
N ALA A 105 13.94 26.95 -36.85
CA ALA A 105 12.69 26.31 -37.20
C ALA A 105 11.76 26.28 -35.97
N PRO A 106 10.46 26.56 -36.12
CA PRO A 106 9.51 26.41 -35.04
C PRO A 106 9.54 24.95 -34.56
N VAL A 107 10.03 24.74 -33.35
CA VAL A 107 10.09 23.41 -32.74
C VAL A 107 8.68 23.05 -32.31
N ASP A 108 8.10 22.03 -32.92
CA ASP A 108 6.85 21.42 -32.43
C ASP A 108 7.00 21.10 -30.93
N ASN A 109 5.99 21.43 -30.13
CA ASN A 109 6.01 21.14 -28.70
C ASN A 109 6.30 19.65 -28.45
N LEU A 110 7.29 19.34 -27.60
CA LEU A 110 7.76 17.97 -27.40
C LEU A 110 6.66 17.02 -26.90
N TRP A 111 5.70 17.54 -26.14
CA TRP A 111 4.57 16.76 -25.64
C TRP A 111 3.60 16.31 -26.73
N ASN A 112 3.53 16.99 -27.87
CA ASN A 112 2.72 16.57 -29.00
C ASN A 112 3.27 15.29 -29.67
N ILE A 113 4.55 15.01 -29.47
CA ILE A 113 5.26 13.86 -30.05
C ILE A 113 5.07 12.60 -29.21
N SER A 114 4.77 12.75 -27.91
CA SER A 114 4.58 11.60 -27.01
C SER A 114 3.30 10.84 -27.36
N ASP A 115 3.44 9.53 -27.52
CA ASP A 115 2.31 8.61 -27.69
C ASP A 115 1.67 8.21 -26.36
N TYR A 116 2.39 8.39 -25.23
CA TYR A 116 2.00 7.89 -23.91
C TYR A 116 1.44 8.96 -22.97
N LEU A 117 1.77 10.25 -23.18
CA LEU A 117 1.22 11.31 -22.33
C LEU A 117 -0.31 11.38 -22.48
N PRO A 118 -1.07 11.34 -21.37
CA PRO A 118 -2.51 11.47 -21.43
C PRO A 118 -2.91 12.86 -21.93
N VAL A 119 -4.08 12.94 -22.57
CA VAL A 119 -4.59 14.17 -23.19
C VAL A 119 -4.54 15.36 -22.22
N TRP A 120 -4.99 15.15 -20.97
CA TRP A 120 -5.00 16.22 -19.95
C TRP A 120 -3.61 16.77 -19.63
N MET A 121 -2.53 15.96 -19.70
CA MET A 121 -1.17 16.47 -19.48
C MET A 121 -0.71 17.34 -20.64
N LYS A 122 -1.05 16.96 -21.89
CA LYS A 122 -0.73 17.76 -23.08
C LYS A 122 -1.46 19.10 -23.04
N GLU A 123 -2.76 19.08 -22.73
CA GLU A 123 -3.57 20.28 -22.51
C GLU A 123 -3.00 21.14 -21.38
N TYR A 124 -2.58 20.51 -20.27
CA TYR A 124 -1.96 21.24 -19.17
C TYR A 124 -0.64 21.88 -19.55
N PHE A 125 0.23 21.22 -20.33
CA PHE A 125 1.51 21.79 -20.75
C PHE A 125 1.33 22.96 -21.71
N GLU A 126 0.37 22.89 -22.62
CA GLU A 126 -0.01 23.99 -23.48
C GLU A 126 -0.53 25.18 -22.67
N TRP A 127 -1.53 24.94 -21.81
CA TRP A 127 -2.07 25.96 -20.90
C TRP A 127 -1.00 26.56 -19.98
N HIS A 128 -0.12 25.72 -19.43
CA HIS A 128 0.95 26.15 -18.54
C HIS A 128 1.94 27.05 -19.27
N SER A 129 2.35 26.68 -20.49
CA SER A 129 3.24 27.48 -21.34
C SER A 129 2.69 28.88 -21.59
N GLU A 130 1.40 28.98 -21.93
CA GLU A 130 0.71 30.26 -22.12
C GLU A 130 0.67 31.07 -20.81
N LYS A 131 0.17 30.47 -19.73
CA LYS A 131 0.05 31.15 -18.44
C LYS A 131 1.38 31.50 -17.80
N ARG A 132 2.44 30.79 -18.13
CA ARG A 132 3.80 31.10 -17.68
C ARG A 132 4.29 32.44 -18.24
N GLN A 133 3.88 32.82 -19.46
CA GLN A 133 4.21 34.10 -20.07
C GLN A 133 3.49 35.27 -19.38
N GLU A 134 2.30 35.03 -18.83
CA GLU A 134 1.55 36.00 -18.04
C GLU A 134 2.12 36.18 -16.61
N LEU A 135 2.99 35.28 -16.14
CA LEU A 135 3.53 35.29 -14.78
C LEU A 135 4.56 36.41 -14.57
N SER A 136 4.07 37.58 -14.19
CA SER A 136 4.85 38.74 -13.73
C SER A 136 4.60 39.06 -12.26
N ILE A 137 5.47 39.89 -11.67
CA ILE A 137 5.31 40.35 -10.28
C ILE A 137 3.97 41.08 -10.08
N ASP A 138 3.56 41.89 -11.05
CA ASP A 138 2.30 42.66 -10.99
C ASP A 138 1.09 41.76 -11.18
N ALA A 139 1.14 40.80 -12.13
CA ALA A 139 0.05 39.84 -12.33
C ALA A 139 -0.16 38.97 -11.10
N TRP A 140 0.91 38.53 -10.45
CA TRP A 140 0.85 37.74 -9.22
C TRP A 140 0.33 38.55 -8.03
N LYS A 141 0.88 39.75 -7.79
CA LYS A 141 0.41 40.64 -6.71
C LYS A 141 -1.05 41.05 -6.90
N ALA A 142 -1.51 41.20 -8.13
CA ALA A 142 -2.91 41.48 -8.46
C ALA A 142 -3.83 40.24 -8.37
N GLY A 143 -3.30 39.05 -8.04
CA GLY A 143 -4.08 37.81 -7.98
C GLY A 143 -4.60 37.31 -9.33
N LYS A 144 -4.04 37.79 -10.45
CA LYS A 144 -4.43 37.39 -11.81
C LYS A 144 -3.91 36.00 -12.18
N VAL A 145 -2.84 35.55 -11.53
CA VAL A 145 -2.22 34.24 -11.74
C VAL A 145 -2.08 33.52 -10.41
N ALA A 146 -2.37 32.22 -10.43
CA ALA A 146 -2.25 31.35 -9.28
C ALA A 146 -1.12 30.34 -9.51
N VAL A 147 -0.24 30.18 -8.51
CA VAL A 147 0.89 29.25 -8.59
C VAL A 147 0.71 28.10 -7.61
N LEU A 148 1.24 26.94 -8.00
CA LEU A 148 1.47 25.77 -7.16
C LEU A 148 2.97 25.52 -7.12
N VAL A 149 3.57 25.65 -5.94
CA VAL A 149 5.03 25.49 -5.78
C VAL A 149 5.33 24.17 -5.09
N LEU A 150 6.11 23.30 -5.74
CA LEU A 150 6.76 22.16 -5.11
C LEU A 150 8.06 22.64 -4.48
N GLN A 151 8.07 22.76 -3.15
CA GLN A 151 9.26 23.17 -2.41
C GLN A 151 10.05 21.96 -1.93
N CYS A 152 11.30 21.82 -2.37
CA CYS A 152 12.17 20.70 -1.97
C CYS A 152 12.92 21.08 -0.69
N PRO A 153 13.01 20.17 0.29
CA PRO A 153 13.55 20.51 1.59
C PRO A 153 15.06 20.78 1.55
N THR A 154 15.47 21.89 2.19
CA THR A 154 16.82 22.48 2.07
C THR A 154 17.94 21.75 2.82
N LYS A 155 17.60 20.78 3.70
CA LYS A 155 18.55 20.09 4.61
C LYS A 155 18.60 18.57 4.42
N THR A 156 18.13 18.07 3.29
CA THR A 156 17.78 16.65 3.19
C THR A 156 18.75 15.85 2.35
N ILE A 157 18.84 14.56 2.68
CA ILE A 157 19.62 13.56 1.97
C ILE A 157 19.01 13.39 0.57
N PHE A 158 19.84 13.09 -0.43
CA PHE A 158 19.44 12.92 -1.83
C PHE A 158 18.24 11.96 -2.03
N ASP A 159 18.05 10.99 -1.14
CA ASP A 159 16.89 10.07 -1.17
C ASP A 159 15.54 10.78 -1.06
N GLU A 160 15.44 11.88 -0.30
CA GLU A 160 14.20 12.65 -0.21
C GLU A 160 13.88 13.31 -1.55
N TRP A 161 14.87 13.77 -2.29
CA TRP A 161 14.69 14.41 -3.58
C TRP A 161 14.07 13.49 -4.62
N ILE A 162 14.54 12.25 -4.62
CA ILE A 162 14.03 11.25 -5.56
C ILE A 162 12.55 11.02 -5.34
N MET A 163 12.11 10.99 -4.08
CA MET A 163 10.69 10.92 -3.75
C MET A 163 9.91 12.14 -4.24
N HIS A 164 10.49 13.35 -4.20
CA HIS A 164 9.83 14.54 -4.75
C HIS A 164 9.71 14.46 -6.27
N PHE A 165 10.74 13.95 -6.96
CA PHE A 165 10.68 13.76 -8.41
C PHE A 165 9.62 12.76 -8.83
N THR A 166 9.52 11.60 -8.15
CA THR A 166 8.52 10.57 -8.46
C THR A 166 7.08 11.05 -8.25
N MET A 167 6.89 12.11 -7.47
CA MET A 167 5.60 12.74 -7.23
C MET A 167 5.19 13.82 -8.23
N ILE A 168 6.09 14.31 -9.08
CA ILE A 168 5.78 15.46 -9.93
C ILE A 168 4.53 15.24 -10.82
N PRO A 169 4.31 14.08 -11.46
CA PRO A 169 3.09 13.82 -12.22
C PRO A 169 1.80 14.02 -11.41
N TYR A 170 1.82 13.65 -10.13
CA TYR A 170 0.69 13.85 -9.24
C TYR A 170 0.48 15.34 -8.90
N MET A 171 1.56 16.06 -8.68
CA MET A 171 1.51 17.50 -8.42
C MET A 171 1.01 18.28 -9.65
N LEU A 172 1.37 17.83 -10.84
CA LEU A 172 0.83 18.35 -12.09
C LEU A 172 -0.67 18.10 -12.21
N ARG A 173 -1.15 16.94 -11.76
CA ARG A 173 -2.60 16.67 -11.72
C ARG A 173 -3.32 17.65 -10.80
N ILE A 174 -2.79 17.92 -9.61
CA ILE A 174 -3.34 18.95 -8.71
C ILE A 174 -3.30 20.33 -9.39
N ALA A 175 -2.17 20.67 -10.02
CA ALA A 175 -2.02 21.95 -10.69
C ALA A 175 -3.04 22.12 -11.82
N PHE A 176 -3.29 21.07 -12.61
CA PHE A 176 -4.31 21.01 -13.65
C PHE A 176 -5.72 21.19 -13.06
N GLU A 177 -6.10 20.38 -12.08
CA GLU A 177 -7.44 20.43 -11.47
C GLU A 177 -7.73 21.75 -10.73
N THR A 178 -6.68 22.46 -10.32
CA THR A 178 -6.79 23.74 -9.61
C THR A 178 -6.45 24.95 -10.47
N ASN A 179 -6.19 24.77 -11.78
CA ASN A 179 -5.79 25.84 -12.72
C ASN A 179 -4.62 26.69 -12.20
N ARG A 180 -3.53 26.04 -11.78
CA ARG A 180 -2.34 26.69 -11.22
C ARG A 180 -1.11 26.44 -12.08
N ILE A 181 -0.26 27.47 -12.19
CA ILE A 181 1.08 27.35 -12.78
C ILE A 181 1.94 26.53 -11.81
N PHE A 182 2.38 25.35 -12.23
CA PHE A 182 3.27 24.51 -11.45
C PHE A 182 4.72 24.99 -11.56
N LEU A 183 5.38 25.16 -10.41
CA LEU A 183 6.77 25.58 -10.31
C LEU A 183 7.51 24.71 -9.30
N ILE A 184 8.82 24.52 -9.50
CA ILE A 184 9.67 23.73 -8.60
C ILE A 184 10.73 24.65 -7.97
N ASP A 185 10.66 24.84 -6.65
CA ASP A 185 11.70 25.53 -5.86
C ASP A 185 12.42 24.53 -4.99
N CYS A 186 13.48 23.95 -5.54
CA CYS A 186 14.34 23.08 -4.77
C CYS A 186 15.55 23.83 -4.21
N GLY A 187 15.45 24.29 -2.95
CA GLY A 187 16.45 25.12 -2.28
C GLY A 187 17.72 24.41 -1.79
N ILE A 188 18.49 23.79 -2.68
CA ILE A 188 19.91 23.43 -2.41
C ILE A 188 20.72 24.75 -2.34
N PRO A 189 21.95 24.78 -1.80
CA PRO A 189 22.90 25.86 -2.08
C PRO A 189 23.00 26.27 -3.57
N LEU A 190 22.56 25.44 -4.52
CA LEU A 190 22.46 25.75 -5.95
C LEU A 190 21.04 25.55 -6.53
N PRO A 191 20.64 26.33 -7.54
CA PRO A 191 19.38 26.14 -8.26
C PRO A 191 19.27 24.75 -8.92
N LEU A 192 18.06 24.17 -8.98
CA LEU A 192 17.80 22.94 -9.74
C LEU A 192 18.23 23.07 -11.21
N THR A 193 18.23 24.29 -11.77
CA THR A 193 18.70 24.60 -13.12
C THR A 193 20.16 24.26 -13.38
N ASP A 194 20.97 24.13 -12.34
CA ASP A 194 22.37 23.73 -12.45
C ASP A 194 22.51 22.24 -12.77
N PHE A 195 21.44 21.46 -12.57
CA PHE A 195 21.41 20.01 -12.81
C PHE A 195 20.42 19.60 -13.90
N LEU A 196 19.23 20.20 -13.91
CA LEU A 196 18.16 19.93 -14.87
C LEU A 196 17.65 21.24 -15.46
N VAL A 197 17.45 21.28 -16.78
CA VAL A 197 16.81 22.41 -17.47
C VAL A 197 15.53 21.94 -18.14
N PRO A 198 14.51 22.81 -18.30
CA PRO A 198 13.40 22.54 -19.20
C PRO A 198 13.93 22.31 -20.64
N PRO A 199 13.48 21.27 -21.35
CA PRO A 199 13.86 21.10 -22.74
C PRO A 199 13.24 22.20 -23.63
N ILE A 200 13.86 22.45 -24.78
CA ILE A 200 13.29 23.34 -25.81
C ILE A 200 11.97 22.73 -26.30
N GLY A 201 10.88 23.51 -26.25
CA GLY A 201 9.53 23.00 -26.54
C GLY A 201 8.94 22.12 -25.44
N GLY A 202 9.53 22.15 -24.23
CA GLY A 202 9.07 21.46 -23.03
C GLY A 202 8.44 22.39 -21.99
N MET A 203 8.01 21.82 -20.86
CA MET A 203 7.33 22.56 -19.79
C MET A 203 8.32 23.36 -18.94
N ASP A 204 8.13 24.68 -18.81
CA ASP A 204 9.01 25.55 -18.01
C ASP A 204 8.61 25.63 -16.52
N TRP A 205 9.07 24.65 -15.74
CA TRP A 205 8.84 24.56 -14.30
C TRP A 205 9.72 25.48 -13.43
N ARG A 206 10.60 26.30 -14.03
CA ARG A 206 11.59 27.09 -13.28
C ARG A 206 10.93 28.12 -12.37
N PHE A 207 11.36 28.15 -11.12
CA PHE A 207 10.89 29.11 -10.13
C PHE A 207 11.56 30.50 -10.31
N PRO A 208 10.82 31.59 -10.59
CA PRO A 208 11.42 32.91 -10.80
C PRO A 208 12.13 33.45 -9.55
N ASN A 209 13.32 34.04 -9.74
CA ASN A 209 14.08 34.67 -8.65
C ASN A 209 13.30 35.78 -7.93
N TRP A 210 12.51 36.59 -8.67
CA TRP A 210 11.68 37.64 -8.06
C TRP A 210 10.58 37.07 -7.17
N LEU A 211 10.03 35.90 -7.53
CA LEU A 211 9.00 35.22 -6.72
C LEU A 211 9.65 34.63 -5.47
N LYS A 212 10.88 34.12 -5.59
CA LYS A 212 11.71 33.68 -4.44
C LYS A 212 12.01 34.80 -3.46
N ALA A 213 12.42 35.97 -3.95
CA ALA A 213 12.64 37.15 -3.12
C ALA A 213 11.33 37.59 -2.42
N SER A 214 10.22 37.63 -3.17
CA SER A 214 8.91 37.99 -2.63
C SER A 214 8.43 37.02 -1.54
N LEU A 215 8.72 35.73 -1.67
CA LEU A 215 8.43 34.72 -0.64
C LEU A 215 9.30 34.86 0.61
N ALA A 216 10.53 35.36 0.48
CA ALA A 216 11.44 35.58 1.60
C ALA A 216 11.10 36.85 2.39
N GLU A 217 10.57 37.88 1.73
CA GLU A 217 10.17 39.15 2.34
C GLU A 217 8.81 39.09 3.07
N GLY A 218 7.91 38.22 2.62
CA GLY A 218 6.61 38.01 3.26
C GLY A 218 6.71 37.05 4.44
N SER A 219 6.23 37.47 5.61
CA SER A 219 5.91 36.59 6.74
C SER A 219 4.76 35.63 6.37
N VAL A 220 5.04 34.66 5.51
CA VAL A 220 4.21 33.47 5.38
C VAL A 220 4.13 32.88 6.78
N ILE A 221 2.93 32.83 7.35
CA ILE A 221 2.65 32.38 8.70
C ILE A 221 3.23 30.96 8.87
N ARG A 222 4.48 30.88 9.36
CA ARG A 222 5.04 29.66 9.93
C ARG A 222 4.41 29.50 11.29
N ASN A 223 3.24 28.87 11.33
CA ASN A 223 2.63 28.51 12.60
C ASN A 223 3.53 27.46 13.27
N GLN A 224 3.86 27.65 14.55
CA GLN A 224 4.82 26.82 15.31
C GLN A 224 4.28 25.40 15.62
N GLU A 225 3.08 25.06 15.18
CA GLU A 225 2.42 23.77 15.42
C GLU A 225 2.17 23.02 14.10
N GLY A 226 3.21 22.38 13.55
CA GLY A 226 3.07 21.26 12.59
C GLY A 226 2.41 21.55 11.22
N TRP A 227 3.15 21.27 10.16
CA TRP A 227 2.76 21.34 8.75
C TRP A 227 1.34 20.77 8.45
N ARG A 228 0.33 21.64 8.25
CA ARG A 228 -0.96 21.30 7.62
C ARG A 228 -1.47 22.43 6.71
N ASN A 229 -2.27 21.97 5.74
CA ASN A 229 -2.93 22.63 4.60
C ASN A 229 -3.30 24.11 4.69
N VAL A 230 -3.04 24.76 3.54
CA VAL A 230 -3.80 25.83 2.86
C VAL A 230 -4.52 26.80 3.79
N SER A 231 -3.90 27.96 3.99
CA SER A 231 -4.57 29.18 4.48
C SER A 231 -5.91 29.37 3.75
N LYS A 232 -6.97 29.63 4.51
CA LYS A 232 -8.31 29.97 4.00
C LYS A 232 -8.39 31.34 3.32
N ASP A 233 -7.30 32.10 3.29
CA ASP A 233 -7.26 33.35 2.52
C ASP A 233 -6.96 33.07 1.04
N GLN A 234 -8.07 32.94 0.31
CA GLN A 234 -8.17 33.01 -1.15
C GLN A 234 -7.48 34.32 -1.61
N ASN A 235 -6.46 34.33 -2.48
CA ASN A 235 -6.72 34.20 -3.92
C ASN A 235 -5.49 33.99 -4.83
N SER A 236 -4.24 33.92 -4.35
CA SER A 236 -3.09 33.99 -5.30
C SER A 236 -2.03 32.89 -5.18
N MET A 237 -1.92 32.15 -4.07
CA MET A 237 -0.79 31.23 -3.90
C MET A 237 -1.05 30.05 -2.98
N VAL A 238 -0.68 28.85 -3.45
CA VAL A 238 -0.59 27.64 -2.61
C VAL A 238 0.84 27.13 -2.70
N VAL A 239 1.62 27.33 -1.64
CA VAL A 239 2.92 26.68 -1.48
C VAL A 239 2.67 25.34 -0.81
N LEU A 240 2.94 24.24 -1.53
CA LEU A 240 2.89 22.91 -0.95
C LEU A 240 4.32 22.49 -0.63
N GLN A 241 4.68 22.63 0.65
CA GLN A 241 5.82 21.91 1.18
C GLN A 241 5.33 20.52 1.59
N ILE A 242 5.65 19.52 0.78
CA ILE A 242 5.18 18.15 1.01
C ILE A 242 6.18 17.48 1.94
N GLY A 243 5.75 17.23 3.18
CA GLY A 243 6.43 16.27 4.04
C GLY A 243 6.26 14.86 3.49
N TYR A 244 7.29 14.02 3.66
CA TYR A 244 7.37 12.61 3.24
C TYR A 244 6.07 11.80 3.46
N ASN A 245 5.31 12.08 4.53
CA ASN A 245 4.09 11.35 4.86
C ASN A 245 2.91 11.65 3.94
N VAL A 246 2.78 12.90 3.45
CA VAL A 246 1.68 13.33 2.56
C VAL A 246 1.91 12.81 1.14
N ALA A 247 3.19 12.73 0.75
CA ALA A 247 3.65 12.18 -0.52
C ALA A 247 3.22 10.72 -0.74
N ALA A 248 3.50 9.90 0.26
CA ALA A 248 3.18 8.48 0.25
C ALA A 248 1.66 8.20 0.31
N GLU A 249 0.86 9.15 0.83
CA GLU A 249 -0.59 9.04 0.96
C GLU A 249 -1.31 9.44 -0.35
N ALA A 250 -0.80 10.46 -1.05
CA ALA A 250 -1.25 10.88 -2.38
C ALA A 250 -1.06 9.79 -3.47
N LEU A 251 0.09 9.12 -3.48
CA LEU A 251 0.37 7.99 -4.38
C LEU A 251 -0.55 6.77 -4.14
N LYS A 252 -1.21 6.70 -2.98
CA LYS A 252 -2.08 5.57 -2.60
C LYS A 252 -3.57 5.84 -2.78
N THR A 253 -4.01 7.10 -2.74
CA THR A 253 -5.43 7.46 -2.63
C THR A 253 -6.08 7.85 -3.97
N ASN A 254 -5.31 8.37 -4.91
CA ASN A 254 -5.81 8.76 -6.22
C ASN A 254 -5.30 7.79 -7.29
N GLY A 255 -6.00 6.67 -7.44
CA GLY A 255 -5.92 5.79 -8.59
C GLY A 255 -6.34 6.53 -9.87
N THR A 256 -5.47 7.42 -10.33
CA THR A 256 -5.63 8.06 -11.64
C THR A 256 -5.42 6.98 -12.68
N ASN A 257 -6.52 6.60 -13.34
CA ASN A 257 -6.51 5.89 -14.61
C ASN A 257 -5.58 6.65 -15.56
N ILE A 258 -4.36 6.15 -15.66
CA ILE A 258 -3.47 6.45 -16.77
C ILE A 258 -3.55 5.18 -17.62
N ASP A 259 -4.24 5.25 -18.76
CA ASP A 259 -4.49 4.10 -19.65
C ASP A 259 -3.18 3.54 -20.26
N ALA A 260 -2.10 4.32 -20.21
CA ALA A 260 -0.74 3.87 -20.47
C ALA A 260 -0.06 3.44 -19.17
N PRO A 261 0.78 2.39 -19.17
CA PRO A 261 1.38 1.95 -17.93
C PRO A 261 2.21 3.09 -17.33
N PHE A 262 2.08 3.30 -16.02
CA PHE A 262 2.59 4.50 -15.33
C PHE A 262 4.06 4.81 -15.65
N ALA A 263 4.88 3.78 -15.84
CA ALA A 263 6.29 3.93 -16.19
C ALA A 263 6.50 4.59 -17.56
N GLU A 264 5.65 4.31 -18.54
CA GLU A 264 5.68 4.89 -19.88
C GLU A 264 5.26 6.35 -19.86
N VAL A 265 4.20 6.68 -19.11
CA VAL A 265 3.80 8.07 -18.92
C VAL A 265 4.83 8.85 -18.14
N TYR A 266 5.42 8.26 -17.10
CA TYR A 266 6.48 8.88 -16.33
C TYR A 266 7.73 9.12 -17.19
N HIS A 267 8.11 8.15 -18.01
CA HIS A 267 9.23 8.27 -18.96
C HIS A 267 9.04 9.47 -19.89
N ASP A 268 7.91 9.54 -20.59
CA ASP A 268 7.66 10.61 -21.55
C ASP A 268 7.47 11.96 -20.86
N PHE A 269 6.81 11.98 -19.70
CA PHE A 269 6.73 13.14 -18.83
C PHE A 269 8.12 13.69 -18.48
N TRP A 270 9.04 12.81 -18.05
CA TRP A 270 10.39 13.20 -17.69
C TRP A 270 11.13 13.81 -18.86
N ARG A 271 11.04 13.22 -20.05
CA ARG A 271 11.69 13.71 -21.28
C ARG A 271 11.15 15.06 -21.75
N VAL A 272 9.87 15.32 -21.53
CA VAL A 272 9.21 16.59 -21.86
C VAL A 272 9.50 17.70 -20.84
N SER A 273 9.85 17.33 -19.61
CA SER A 273 9.98 18.28 -18.52
C SER A 273 11.43 18.55 -18.14
N PHE A 274 12.32 17.57 -18.28
CA PHE A 274 13.69 17.63 -17.79
C PHE A 274 14.69 17.22 -18.85
N THR A 275 15.77 17.99 -18.95
CA THR A 275 16.98 17.65 -19.70
C THR A 275 18.18 17.91 -18.78
N PRO A 276 19.24 17.08 -18.82
CA PRO A 276 20.47 17.38 -18.10
C PRO A 276 20.96 18.79 -18.42
N SER A 277 21.40 19.54 -17.40
CA SER A 277 22.12 20.79 -17.63
C SER A 277 23.40 20.53 -18.44
N GLU A 278 23.96 21.58 -19.03
CA GLU A 278 25.20 21.49 -19.79
C GLU A 278 26.34 20.86 -18.96
N THR A 279 26.41 21.19 -17.67
CA THR A 279 27.40 20.66 -16.74
C THR A 279 27.19 19.17 -16.51
N VAL A 280 25.96 18.72 -16.26
CA VAL A 280 25.65 17.28 -16.11
C VAL A 280 25.94 16.54 -17.42
N ARG A 281 25.50 17.08 -18.56
CA ARG A 281 25.71 16.50 -19.89
C ARG A 281 27.20 16.30 -20.23
N LYS A 282 28.04 17.30 -20.02
CA LYS A 282 29.50 17.20 -20.23
C LYS A 282 30.13 16.11 -19.36
N ASN A 283 29.67 15.94 -18.12
CA ASN A 283 30.17 14.89 -17.24
C ASN A 283 29.70 13.50 -17.67
N ILE A 284 28.45 13.35 -18.11
CA ILE A 284 27.96 12.10 -18.72
C ILE A 284 28.82 11.75 -19.95
N GLU A 285 29.03 12.70 -20.86
CA GLU A 285 29.86 12.50 -22.06
C GLU A 285 31.31 12.12 -21.72
N LYS A 286 31.89 12.77 -20.70
CA LYS A 286 33.24 12.45 -20.22
C LYS A 286 33.32 10.99 -19.75
N VAL A 287 32.38 10.53 -18.93
CA VAL A 287 32.33 9.16 -18.42
C VAL A 287 32.11 8.16 -19.56
N ILE A 288 31.20 8.46 -20.49
CA ILE A 288 30.93 7.59 -21.65
C ILE A 288 32.19 7.45 -22.52
N ARG A 289 32.84 8.57 -22.87
CA ARG A 289 34.04 8.58 -23.72
C ARG A 289 35.24 7.90 -23.04
N SER A 290 35.47 8.17 -21.75
CA SER A 290 36.62 7.61 -21.02
C SER A 290 36.53 6.10 -20.83
N ASN A 291 35.30 5.57 -20.78
CA ASN A 291 35.05 4.14 -20.57
C ASN A 291 34.66 3.40 -21.85
N HIS A 292 34.65 4.07 -23.01
CA HIS A 292 34.15 3.51 -24.27
C HIS A 292 32.75 2.89 -24.15
N MET A 293 31.89 3.50 -23.33
CA MET A 293 30.53 3.03 -23.14
C MET A 293 29.69 3.39 -24.36
N ALA A 294 28.76 2.51 -24.74
CA ALA A 294 27.69 2.84 -25.67
C ALA A 294 26.36 2.77 -24.90
N PRO A 295 25.46 3.76 -25.05
CA PRO A 295 24.11 3.66 -24.50
C PRO A 295 23.46 2.34 -24.92
N THR A 296 22.70 1.72 -24.02
CA THR A 296 22.04 0.41 -24.16
C THR A 296 22.96 -0.81 -24.29
N ALA A 297 24.29 -0.63 -24.34
CA ALA A 297 25.24 -1.72 -24.46
C ALA A 297 25.69 -2.31 -23.11
N TYR A 298 25.24 -1.79 -21.98
CA TYR A 298 25.63 -2.26 -20.64
C TYR A 298 24.41 -2.44 -19.73
N THR A 299 24.56 -3.26 -18.68
CA THR A 299 23.58 -3.33 -17.58
C THR A 299 24.03 -2.44 -16.43
N SER A 300 23.12 -1.62 -15.94
CA SER A 300 23.33 -0.74 -14.80
C SER A 300 23.15 -1.53 -13.50
N ILE A 301 24.02 -1.31 -12.53
CA ILE A 301 23.99 -1.94 -11.21
C ILE A 301 24.05 -0.82 -10.18
N TYR A 302 23.06 -0.79 -9.28
CA TYR A 302 23.00 0.16 -8.18
C TYR A 302 22.94 -0.57 -6.84
N SER A 303 23.95 -0.35 -5.99
CA SER A 303 23.95 -0.84 -4.61
C SER A 303 23.96 0.29 -3.60
N SER A 304 22.90 0.36 -2.81
CA SER A 304 22.80 1.29 -1.68
C SER A 304 23.20 0.69 -0.35
N GLU A 305 23.55 -0.59 -0.33
CA GLU A 305 23.85 -1.29 0.91
C GLU A 305 25.15 -0.75 1.51
N GLU A 306 25.06 -0.24 2.74
CA GLU A 306 26.21 -0.06 3.62
C GLU A 306 26.60 -1.43 4.19
N THR A 307 27.14 -2.31 3.35
CA THR A 307 27.55 -3.65 3.80
C THR A 307 28.68 -3.55 4.81
N ASN A 308 28.59 -4.29 5.92
CA ASN A 308 29.73 -4.51 6.80
C ASN A 308 30.91 -5.10 6.01
N ASN A 309 32.13 -4.71 6.40
CA ASN A 309 33.33 -5.03 5.64
C ASN A 309 33.56 -6.54 5.44
N ASP A 310 33.01 -7.38 6.31
CA ASP A 310 33.32 -8.81 6.38
C ASP A 310 32.72 -9.63 5.22
N ASN A 311 31.67 -9.14 4.54
CA ASN A 311 30.96 -9.89 3.49
C ASN A 311 31.00 -9.23 2.10
N ILE A 312 31.91 -8.27 1.88
CA ILE A 312 31.96 -7.49 0.63
C ILE A 312 32.18 -8.38 -0.61
N LEU A 313 33.05 -9.39 -0.50
CA LEU A 313 33.37 -10.26 -1.64
C LEU A 313 32.19 -11.16 -2.02
N GLU A 314 31.54 -11.78 -1.02
CA GLU A 314 30.35 -12.61 -1.25
C GLU A 314 29.24 -11.80 -1.90
N ARG A 315 29.01 -10.57 -1.41
CA ARG A 315 28.00 -9.69 -2.00
C ARG A 315 28.34 -9.27 -3.42
N ALA A 316 29.61 -9.00 -3.72
CA ALA A 316 30.05 -8.73 -5.10
C ALA A 316 29.80 -9.94 -6.02
N ILE A 317 30.03 -11.17 -5.55
CA ILE A 317 29.75 -12.41 -6.30
C ILE A 317 28.27 -12.51 -6.63
N GLU A 318 27.38 -12.32 -5.65
CA GLU A 318 25.93 -12.38 -5.85
C GLU A 318 25.44 -11.33 -6.85
N ILE A 319 25.91 -10.09 -6.71
CA ILE A 319 25.55 -8.99 -7.60
C ILE A 319 25.95 -9.31 -9.05
N LEU A 320 27.19 -9.76 -9.27
CA LEU A 320 27.65 -10.09 -10.63
C LEU A 320 26.98 -11.33 -11.18
N ALA A 321 26.67 -12.33 -10.35
CA ALA A 321 25.90 -13.49 -10.76
C ALA A 321 24.52 -13.06 -11.29
N CYS A 322 23.80 -12.21 -10.55
CA CYS A 322 22.51 -11.65 -10.99
C CYS A 322 22.65 -10.80 -12.26
N ALA A 323 23.65 -9.92 -12.33
CA ALA A 323 23.89 -9.08 -13.51
C ALA A 323 24.18 -9.91 -14.77
N SER A 324 24.90 -11.04 -14.62
CA SER A 324 25.21 -11.96 -15.72
C SER A 324 23.99 -12.66 -16.30
N GLN A 325 22.92 -12.84 -15.51
CA GLN A 325 21.66 -13.36 -16.01
C GLN A 325 20.90 -12.33 -16.84
N LEU A 326 21.00 -11.04 -16.47
CA LEU A 326 20.39 -9.94 -17.24
C LEU A 326 21.15 -9.66 -18.54
N HIS A 327 22.48 -9.71 -18.49
CA HIS A 327 23.34 -9.47 -19.65
C HIS A 327 24.59 -10.34 -19.60
N PRO A 328 24.52 -11.57 -20.18
CA PRO A 328 25.64 -12.49 -20.19
C PRO A 328 26.88 -11.87 -20.84
N GLY A 329 28.01 -11.87 -20.13
CA GLY A 329 29.29 -11.35 -20.62
C GLY A 329 29.51 -9.84 -20.42
N GLY A 330 28.54 -9.11 -19.87
CA GLY A 330 28.62 -7.66 -19.72
C GLY A 330 28.67 -6.90 -21.06
N PRO A 331 29.09 -5.62 -21.06
CA PRO A 331 29.63 -4.87 -19.93
C PRO A 331 28.59 -4.44 -18.89
N TYR A 332 29.07 -4.04 -17.70
CA TYR A 332 28.26 -3.51 -16.61
C TYR A 332 28.67 -2.08 -16.25
N PHE A 333 27.73 -1.24 -15.82
CA PHE A 333 28.01 0.04 -15.16
C PHE A 333 27.57 -0.07 -13.70
N MET A 334 28.48 0.14 -12.75
CA MET A 334 28.19 -0.04 -11.32
C MET A 334 28.36 1.25 -10.52
N MET A 335 27.31 1.59 -9.78
CA MET A 335 27.30 2.59 -8.73
C MET A 335 27.02 1.89 -7.40
N ALA A 336 27.94 2.02 -6.44
CA ALA A 336 27.74 1.52 -5.09
C ALA A 336 28.06 2.62 -4.07
N VAL A 337 27.22 2.76 -3.05
CA VAL A 337 27.50 3.65 -1.91
C VAL A 337 28.74 3.17 -1.16
N ASN A 338 28.91 1.85 -1.04
CA ASN A 338 30.13 1.25 -0.49
C ASN A 338 31.22 1.12 -1.58
N GLU A 339 32.26 1.92 -1.46
CA GLU A 339 33.39 1.93 -2.40
C GLU A 339 34.09 0.56 -2.51
N LYS A 340 34.27 -0.13 -1.39
CA LYS A 340 34.94 -1.43 -1.37
C LYS A 340 34.13 -2.49 -2.11
N LEU A 341 32.79 -2.39 -2.10
CA LEU A 341 31.93 -3.26 -2.90
C LEU A 341 32.13 -3.04 -4.40
N SER A 342 32.24 -1.78 -4.83
CA SER A 342 32.56 -1.42 -6.21
C SER A 342 33.94 -1.94 -6.64
N GLN A 343 34.95 -1.81 -5.77
CA GLN A 343 36.30 -2.34 -6.02
C GLN A 343 36.33 -3.88 -6.09
N ALA A 344 35.64 -4.57 -5.18
CA ALA A 344 35.55 -6.03 -5.16
C ALA A 344 34.84 -6.56 -6.42
N ALA A 345 33.72 -5.95 -6.82
CA ALA A 345 33.04 -6.28 -8.06
C ALA A 345 33.93 -6.00 -9.28
N THR A 346 34.72 -4.93 -9.26
CA THR A 346 35.68 -4.62 -10.33
C THR A 346 36.77 -5.67 -10.47
N ALA A 347 37.40 -6.07 -9.35
CA ALA A 347 38.40 -7.12 -9.35
C ALA A 347 37.83 -8.47 -9.80
N LEU A 348 36.62 -8.80 -9.35
CA LEU A 348 35.95 -10.06 -9.72
C LEU A 348 35.56 -10.09 -11.20
N ALA A 349 34.98 -9.01 -11.73
CA ALA A 349 34.65 -8.92 -13.15
C ALA A 349 35.91 -9.00 -14.04
N ALA A 350 37.01 -8.34 -13.64
CA ALA A 350 38.28 -8.42 -14.34
C ALA A 350 38.83 -9.86 -14.38
N SER A 351 38.71 -10.62 -13.28
CA SER A 351 39.10 -12.04 -13.25
C SER A 351 38.29 -12.93 -14.21
N GLN A 352 37.07 -12.50 -14.57
CA GLN A 352 36.17 -13.18 -15.49
C GLN A 352 36.24 -12.62 -16.93
N SER A 353 37.18 -11.70 -17.21
CA SER A 353 37.25 -10.96 -18.49
C SER A 353 35.97 -10.19 -18.84
N VAL A 354 35.22 -9.76 -17.83
CA VAL A 354 34.02 -8.93 -17.98
C VAL A 354 34.36 -7.48 -17.66
N ALA A 355 34.01 -6.56 -18.55
CA ALA A 355 34.20 -5.14 -18.32
C ALA A 355 33.14 -4.60 -17.36
N ILE A 356 33.59 -3.93 -16.29
CA ILE A 356 32.74 -3.16 -15.39
C ILE A 356 33.25 -1.74 -15.29
N TYR A 357 32.37 -0.81 -15.58
CA TYR A 357 32.62 0.62 -15.52
C TYR A 357 32.16 1.12 -14.16
N THR A 358 33.10 1.67 -13.41
CA THR A 358 32.81 2.35 -12.16
C THR A 358 33.04 3.85 -12.36
N SER A 359 32.28 4.66 -11.64
CA SER A 359 32.56 6.10 -11.63
C SER A 359 33.97 6.34 -11.04
N PRO A 360 34.81 7.21 -11.64
CA PRO A 360 36.13 7.53 -11.11
C PRO A 360 36.09 7.86 -9.60
N GLN A 361 37.05 7.35 -8.81
CA GLN A 361 37.09 7.53 -7.36
C GLN A 361 37.16 9.00 -6.90
N GLU A 362 37.73 9.88 -7.73
CA GLU A 362 37.81 11.33 -7.46
C GLU A 362 36.43 12.00 -7.25
N ILE A 363 35.36 11.32 -7.64
CA ILE A 363 33.96 11.78 -7.58
C ILE A 363 33.26 11.40 -6.26
N LEU A 364 33.77 10.41 -5.52
CA LEU A 364 33.07 9.77 -4.39
C LEU A 364 33.75 9.94 -3.03
N HIS A 365 34.87 10.66 -2.94
CA HIS A 365 35.48 10.90 -1.62
C HIS A 365 34.48 11.59 -0.68
N PRO A 366 34.46 11.21 0.61
CA PRO A 366 33.63 11.86 1.61
C PRO A 366 34.10 13.31 1.73
N VAL A 367 33.44 14.17 0.99
CA VAL A 367 33.71 15.60 1.03
C VAL A 367 33.39 16.05 2.45
N ASP A 368 34.26 16.87 3.02
CA ASP A 368 34.10 17.42 4.37
C ASP A 368 32.66 17.91 4.53
N LYS A 369 31.89 17.22 5.40
CA LYS A 369 30.44 17.42 5.59
C LYS A 369 30.09 18.86 5.98
N ASN A 370 31.10 19.66 6.31
CA ASN A 370 30.97 21.05 6.73
C ASN A 370 31.18 22.09 5.60
N SER A 371 31.57 21.69 4.39
CA SER A 371 31.78 22.65 3.28
C SER A 371 30.55 22.72 2.37
N GLU A 372 29.93 23.89 2.20
CA GLU A 372 28.78 24.06 1.28
C GLU A 372 29.10 23.68 -0.18
N SER A 373 30.36 23.83 -0.59
CA SER A 373 30.85 23.43 -1.92
C SER A 373 30.77 21.92 -2.17
N SER A 374 30.77 21.11 -1.10
CA SER A 374 30.63 19.65 -1.20
C SER A 374 29.29 19.19 -1.74
N THR A 375 28.22 19.87 -1.31
CA THR A 375 26.86 19.39 -1.50
C THR A 375 26.50 19.44 -2.98
N SER A 376 26.82 20.55 -3.64
CA SER A 376 26.64 20.77 -5.07
C SER A 376 27.32 19.71 -5.94
N LEU A 377 28.55 19.34 -5.58
CA LEU A 377 29.31 18.33 -6.30
C LEU A 377 28.67 16.95 -6.14
N VAL A 378 28.22 16.60 -4.93
CA VAL A 378 27.49 15.37 -4.66
C VAL A 378 26.22 15.29 -5.51
N PHE A 379 25.42 16.35 -5.59
CA PHE A 379 24.21 16.37 -6.44
C PHE A 379 24.55 16.22 -7.92
N LEU A 380 25.59 16.90 -8.41
CA LEU A 380 26.07 16.77 -9.78
C LEU A 380 26.35 15.30 -10.10
N HIS A 381 27.03 14.60 -9.19
CA HIS A 381 27.36 13.19 -9.36
C HIS A 381 26.15 12.28 -9.38
N HIS A 382 25.20 12.50 -8.48
CA HIS A 382 23.97 11.70 -8.48
C HIS A 382 23.16 11.88 -9.77
N PHE A 383 23.07 13.09 -10.33
CA PHE A 383 22.42 13.30 -11.62
C PHE A 383 23.20 12.65 -12.77
N VAL A 384 24.54 12.75 -12.78
CA VAL A 384 25.36 12.03 -13.77
C VAL A 384 25.11 10.52 -13.69
N HIS A 385 25.07 9.95 -12.49
CA HIS A 385 24.80 8.52 -12.30
C HIS A 385 23.37 8.13 -12.64
N LEU A 386 22.38 8.95 -12.30
CA LEU A 386 20.97 8.75 -12.68
C LEU A 386 20.85 8.55 -14.20
N TYR A 387 21.42 9.48 -14.97
CA TYR A 387 21.38 9.43 -16.44
C TYR A 387 22.26 8.32 -17.02
N LEU A 388 23.41 7.99 -16.41
CA LEU A 388 24.18 6.82 -16.84
C LEU A 388 23.41 5.51 -16.57
N MET A 389 22.67 5.43 -15.47
CA MET A 389 21.87 4.25 -15.16
C MET A 389 20.68 4.09 -16.11
N GLU A 390 19.98 5.19 -16.43
CA GLU A 390 18.83 5.20 -17.34
C GLU A 390 19.21 4.74 -18.77
N MET A 391 20.45 5.00 -19.18
CA MET A 391 21.00 4.65 -20.48
C MET A 391 21.37 3.16 -20.57
N GLY A 392 21.41 2.43 -19.46
CA GLY A 392 21.64 0.99 -19.46
C GLY A 392 20.49 0.21 -20.09
N ARG A 393 20.79 -1.00 -20.56
CA ARG A 393 19.82 -1.95 -21.12
C ARG A 393 18.81 -2.44 -20.08
N CYS A 394 19.32 -2.65 -18.87
CA CYS A 394 18.65 -3.18 -17.70
C CYS A 394 19.24 -2.53 -16.45
N LEU A 395 18.50 -2.56 -15.35
CA LEU A 395 18.92 -2.04 -14.06
C LEU A 395 18.77 -3.10 -12.96
N LEU A 396 19.86 -3.42 -12.29
CA LEU A 396 19.89 -4.25 -11.08
C LEU A 396 20.02 -3.35 -9.86
N SER A 397 19.18 -3.54 -8.84
CA SER A 397 19.26 -2.81 -7.58
C SER A 397 19.24 -3.72 -6.36
N THR A 398 20.19 -3.53 -5.45
CA THR A 398 20.31 -4.36 -4.23
C THR A 398 19.68 -3.75 -2.96
N GLY A 399 18.93 -2.66 -3.05
CA GLY A 399 18.30 -2.05 -1.86
C GLY A 399 17.02 -1.27 -2.17
N PRO A 400 16.23 -0.93 -1.14
CA PRO A 400 15.01 -0.14 -1.28
C PRO A 400 15.36 1.34 -1.50
N ASN A 401 15.92 1.67 -2.66
CA ASN A 401 16.41 3.02 -2.91
C ASN A 401 15.71 3.71 -4.07
N GLY A 402 15.43 5.00 -3.84
CA GLY A 402 14.75 5.85 -4.80
C GLY A 402 15.53 5.98 -6.11
N LEU A 403 16.87 6.10 -6.08
CA LEU A 403 17.64 6.48 -7.26
C LEU A 403 17.52 5.47 -8.40
N ALA A 404 17.66 4.18 -8.08
CA ALA A 404 17.47 3.11 -9.05
C ALA A 404 16.02 3.05 -9.54
N SER A 405 15.05 3.25 -8.65
CA SER A 405 13.64 3.30 -9.03
C SER A 405 13.35 4.44 -10.02
N LEU A 406 13.91 5.63 -9.76
CA LEU A 406 13.80 6.78 -10.66
C LEU A 406 14.51 6.51 -11.98
N ALA A 407 15.73 5.97 -11.96
CA ALA A 407 16.47 5.58 -13.16
C ALA A 407 15.70 4.57 -14.03
N ALA A 408 15.02 3.59 -13.41
CA ALA A 408 14.18 2.64 -14.12
C ALA A 408 12.93 3.29 -14.73
N LEU A 409 12.30 4.24 -14.03
CA LEU A 409 11.13 4.96 -14.53
C LEU A 409 11.46 5.85 -15.73
N ILE A 410 12.64 6.46 -15.76
CA ILE A 410 13.05 7.38 -16.84
C ILE A 410 13.91 6.72 -17.93
N GLY A 411 14.34 5.47 -17.69
CA GLY A 411 15.20 4.72 -18.60
C GLY A 411 14.46 4.08 -19.77
N TYR A 412 15.23 3.66 -20.77
CA TYR A 412 14.71 3.10 -22.03
C TYR A 412 13.92 1.80 -21.84
N ASN A 413 14.19 1.05 -20.78
CA ASN A 413 13.55 -0.24 -20.50
C ASN A 413 13.14 -0.36 -19.03
N SER A 414 12.01 0.24 -18.68
CA SER A 414 11.46 0.17 -17.32
C SER A 414 11.13 -1.26 -16.89
N LYS A 415 10.89 -2.17 -17.84
CA LYS A 415 10.54 -3.58 -17.58
C LYS A 415 11.72 -4.44 -17.11
N CYS A 416 12.95 -3.95 -17.22
CA CYS A 416 14.14 -4.69 -16.84
C CYS A 416 14.76 -4.13 -15.55
N LEU A 417 13.96 -4.04 -14.48
CA LEU A 417 14.40 -3.73 -13.12
C LEU A 417 14.37 -4.99 -12.26
N LEU A 418 15.52 -5.41 -11.72
CA LEU A 418 15.59 -6.47 -10.70
C LEU A 418 15.91 -5.84 -9.34
N SER A 419 14.97 -5.88 -8.39
CA SER A 419 15.15 -5.33 -7.04
C SER A 419 15.26 -6.45 -6.00
N GLN A 420 16.23 -6.33 -5.07
CA GLN A 420 16.44 -7.23 -3.92
C GLN A 420 16.69 -8.71 -4.29
N PRO A 421 17.88 -9.05 -4.78
CA PRO A 421 18.24 -10.44 -5.02
C PRO A 421 18.53 -11.15 -3.69
N GLN A 422 17.50 -11.70 -3.05
CA GLN A 422 17.70 -12.76 -2.02
C GLN A 422 17.94 -14.13 -2.68
N SER A 423 17.56 -14.27 -3.95
CA SER A 423 18.07 -15.30 -4.85
C SER A 423 18.08 -14.71 -6.27
N CYS A 424 19.15 -14.94 -7.03
CA CYS A 424 19.16 -14.64 -8.48
C CYS A 424 18.25 -15.62 -9.24
N GLU A 425 17.19 -16.14 -8.63
CA GLU A 425 16.17 -16.88 -9.37
C GLU A 425 15.38 -15.87 -10.18
N TRP A 426 15.62 -15.88 -11.49
CA TRP A 426 14.83 -15.19 -12.49
C TRP A 426 13.39 -15.71 -12.45
N LYS A 427 12.60 -15.22 -11.51
CA LYS A 427 11.17 -15.08 -11.77
C LYS A 427 11.10 -13.91 -12.73
N MET A 428 10.60 -14.14 -13.94
CA MET A 428 9.97 -13.09 -14.75
C MET A 428 8.80 -12.56 -13.92
N ASN A 429 9.11 -11.79 -12.88
CA ASN A 429 8.27 -10.72 -12.49
C ASN A 429 8.42 -9.77 -13.69
N SER A 430 7.54 -9.93 -14.69
CA SER A 430 6.95 -8.70 -15.23
C SER A 430 6.75 -7.80 -14.02
N ILE A 431 7.09 -6.51 -14.08
CA ILE A 431 6.40 -5.56 -13.20
C ILE A 431 4.95 -6.02 -13.21
N ASP A 432 4.46 -6.55 -12.08
CA ASP A 432 3.24 -7.34 -12.06
C ASP A 432 2.09 -6.35 -12.23
N GLN A 433 1.89 -5.96 -13.48
CA GLN A 433 0.75 -5.23 -14.00
C GLN A 433 -0.37 -6.22 -14.34
N SER A 434 -0.26 -7.51 -13.96
CA SER A 434 -1.27 -8.52 -14.21
C SER A 434 -2.60 -8.28 -13.48
N PRO A 435 -2.70 -7.53 -12.36
CA PRO A 435 -4.01 -7.11 -11.87
C PRO A 435 -4.65 -6.00 -12.75
N LEU A 436 -3.83 -5.25 -13.51
CA LEU A 436 -4.25 -4.07 -14.28
C LEU A 436 -4.56 -4.38 -15.76
N LEU A 437 -3.88 -5.36 -16.38
CA LEU A 437 -4.05 -5.63 -17.82
C LEU A 437 -5.31 -6.46 -18.16
N GLU A 438 -5.77 -7.36 -17.26
CA GLU A 438 -7.08 -8.03 -17.43
C GLU A 438 -8.26 -7.20 -16.89
N GLN A 439 -8.01 -6.22 -16.00
CA GLN A 439 -9.01 -5.20 -15.63
C GLN A 439 -9.44 -4.34 -16.83
N ASN A 440 -8.52 -4.10 -17.78
CA ASN A 440 -8.73 -3.11 -18.83
C ASN A 440 -9.33 -3.65 -20.13
N LYS A 441 -9.42 -4.97 -20.33
CA LYS A 441 -10.08 -5.54 -21.54
C LYS A 441 -11.61 -5.50 -21.48
N GLN A 442 -12.21 -5.50 -20.29
CA GLN A 442 -13.68 -5.54 -20.15
C GLN A 442 -14.34 -4.17 -19.97
N TYR A 443 -13.57 -3.10 -19.74
CA TYR A 443 -14.16 -1.78 -19.44
C TYR A 443 -14.30 -0.86 -20.68
N PHE A 444 -13.68 -1.18 -21.82
CA PHE A 444 -13.70 -0.33 -23.04
C PHE A 444 -14.68 -0.75 -24.15
N ARG A 445 -15.70 -1.59 -23.85
CA ARG A 445 -16.90 -1.72 -24.70
C ARG A 445 -18.08 -0.94 -24.11
N ARG A 446 -18.00 0.39 -24.08
CA ARG A 446 -19.17 1.28 -24.07
C ARG A 446 -18.85 2.62 -24.72
N GLU A 447 -18.98 2.68 -26.05
CA GLU A 447 -19.59 3.84 -26.70
C GLU A 447 -21.09 3.56 -26.93
N MET A 448 -21.87 4.64 -27.07
CA MET A 448 -23.32 4.70 -27.30
C MET A 448 -23.81 3.86 -28.52
N PRO A 449 -25.13 3.59 -28.65
CA PRO A 449 -25.66 2.29 -29.03
C PRO A 449 -25.47 1.94 -30.51
N GLN A 450 -24.89 0.77 -30.77
CA GLN A 450 -25.22 -0.01 -31.95
C GLN A 450 -25.62 -1.44 -31.56
N LYS A 451 -26.67 -1.89 -32.25
CA LYS A 451 -27.37 -3.17 -32.13
C LYS A 451 -26.40 -4.35 -32.35
N GLY A 452 -26.39 -5.31 -31.42
CA GLY A 452 -26.18 -6.73 -31.75
C GLY A 452 -24.91 -7.42 -31.21
N SER A 453 -25.15 -8.63 -30.69
CA SER A 453 -24.27 -9.78 -30.42
C SER A 453 -23.30 -9.78 -29.22
N ASP A 454 -23.82 -10.36 -28.14
CA ASP A 454 -23.26 -11.40 -27.24
C ASP A 454 -21.75 -11.66 -27.24
N PHE A 455 -21.13 -11.44 -26.07
CA PHE A 455 -20.08 -12.30 -25.53
C PHE A 455 -20.01 -12.17 -24.00
N THR A 456 -20.28 -13.28 -23.30
CA THR A 456 -20.39 -13.41 -21.83
C THR A 456 -19.04 -13.61 -21.15
N SER A 457 -18.76 -12.86 -20.09
CA SER A 457 -17.62 -13.07 -19.20
C SER A 457 -18.08 -13.26 -17.76
N GLY A 458 -17.78 -14.45 -17.21
CA GLY A 458 -17.50 -14.72 -15.80
C GLY A 458 -18.39 -14.05 -14.74
N ALA A 459 -19.70 -14.18 -14.87
CA ALA A 459 -20.60 -13.90 -13.76
C ALA A 459 -20.31 -14.87 -12.62
N LEU A 460 -20.25 -14.35 -11.38
CA LEU A 460 -20.65 -15.11 -10.20
C LEU A 460 -21.89 -15.90 -10.61
N VAL A 461 -21.79 -17.23 -10.56
CA VAL A 461 -22.85 -18.16 -10.96
C VAL A 461 -24.18 -17.57 -10.51
N GLU A 462 -24.97 -17.06 -11.46
CA GLU A 462 -26.38 -16.77 -11.27
C GLU A 462 -27.00 -18.12 -10.94
N THR A 463 -27.01 -18.45 -9.66
CA THR A 463 -27.80 -19.53 -9.10
C THR A 463 -29.23 -19.29 -9.56
N SER A 464 -29.68 -20.13 -10.50
CA SER A 464 -31.05 -20.41 -10.95
C SER A 464 -32.05 -19.22 -10.99
N PRO A 465 -32.71 -18.92 -12.14
CA PRO A 465 -33.64 -17.78 -12.30
C PRO A 465 -34.92 -17.79 -11.46
N HIS A 466 -35.04 -18.62 -10.42
CA HIS A 466 -36.29 -18.85 -9.69
C HIS A 466 -36.22 -18.85 -8.16
N SER A 467 -35.12 -18.45 -7.51
CA SER A 467 -35.25 -18.07 -6.09
C SER A 467 -35.70 -16.62 -6.01
N THR A 468 -37.01 -16.41 -5.86
CA THR A 468 -37.60 -15.16 -5.34
C THR A 468 -36.68 -14.61 -4.25
N SER A 469 -36.33 -13.32 -4.33
CA SER A 469 -35.51 -12.65 -3.32
C SER A 469 -35.99 -13.05 -1.92
N SER A 470 -35.14 -13.74 -1.15
CA SER A 470 -35.40 -14.12 0.24
C SER A 470 -35.35 -12.92 1.19
N LEU A 471 -35.18 -11.71 0.65
CA LEU A 471 -35.33 -10.47 1.39
C LEU A 471 -36.81 -10.09 1.45
N PRO A 472 -37.32 -9.70 2.64
CA PRO A 472 -38.67 -9.17 2.77
C PRO A 472 -38.90 -7.97 1.86
N GLN A 473 -40.10 -7.83 1.31
CA GLN A 473 -40.45 -6.76 0.36
C GLN A 473 -40.08 -5.35 0.85
N TRP A 474 -40.28 -5.07 2.14
CA TRP A 474 -39.96 -3.76 2.72
C TRP A 474 -38.46 -3.39 2.60
N MET A 475 -37.55 -4.37 2.57
CA MET A 475 -36.13 -4.13 2.35
C MET A 475 -35.86 -3.71 0.91
N GLU A 476 -36.48 -4.39 -0.05
CA GLU A 476 -36.36 -4.04 -1.47
C GLU A 476 -36.97 -2.64 -1.72
N ASP A 477 -38.13 -2.34 -1.12
CA ASP A 477 -38.74 -1.01 -1.14
C ASP A 477 -37.78 0.05 -0.56
N TYR A 478 -37.14 -0.27 0.56
CA TYR A 478 -36.13 0.61 1.17
C TYR A 478 -34.93 0.82 0.25
N PHE A 479 -34.43 -0.20 -0.45
CA PHE A 479 -33.28 -0.04 -1.36
C PHE A 479 -33.60 0.88 -2.53
N VAL A 480 -34.79 0.74 -3.12
CA VAL A 480 -35.29 1.64 -4.17
C VAL A 480 -35.38 3.07 -3.64
N TRP A 481 -36.02 3.26 -2.48
CA TRP A 481 -36.14 4.56 -1.83
C TRP A 481 -34.77 5.18 -1.48
N HIS A 482 -33.86 4.36 -0.96
CA HIS A 482 -32.52 4.77 -0.54
C HIS A 482 -31.74 5.28 -1.74
N ASN A 483 -31.71 4.53 -2.85
CA ASN A 483 -30.98 4.90 -4.06
C ASN A 483 -31.53 6.20 -4.66
N HIS A 484 -32.86 6.35 -4.71
CA HIS A 484 -33.51 7.58 -5.17
C HIS A 484 -33.19 8.79 -4.27
N THR A 485 -33.30 8.61 -2.95
CA THR A 485 -33.01 9.68 -1.98
C THR A 485 -31.54 10.08 -2.04
N LYS A 486 -30.64 9.10 -2.16
CA LYS A 486 -29.21 9.30 -2.26
C LYS A 486 -28.79 10.01 -3.54
N SER A 487 -29.36 9.67 -4.68
CA SER A 487 -29.04 10.32 -5.96
C SER A 487 -29.45 11.79 -5.99
N ASN A 488 -30.51 12.14 -5.26
CA ASN A 488 -30.99 13.52 -5.16
C ASN A 488 -30.27 14.33 -4.06
N LEU A 489 -29.43 13.68 -3.26
CA LEU A 489 -28.74 14.29 -2.13
C LEU A 489 -27.54 15.16 -2.60
N ASN A 490 -27.50 16.41 -2.18
CA ASN A 490 -26.46 17.36 -2.54
C ASN A 490 -26.14 18.36 -1.41
N LYS A 491 -25.14 19.23 -1.64
CA LYS A 491 -24.67 20.22 -0.66
C LYS A 491 -25.74 21.24 -0.24
N ALA A 492 -26.79 21.46 -1.04
CA ALA A 492 -27.82 22.45 -0.76
C ALA A 492 -29.02 21.86 0.04
N ASN A 493 -29.32 20.57 -0.14
CA ASN A 493 -30.52 19.95 0.47
C ASN A 493 -30.22 18.94 1.59
N TRP A 494 -28.96 18.72 1.95
CA TRP A 494 -28.59 17.67 2.92
C TRP A 494 -29.26 17.79 4.29
N ASN A 495 -29.55 19.01 4.75
CA ASN A 495 -30.20 19.28 6.02
C ASN A 495 -31.71 18.96 6.02
N SER A 496 -32.30 18.71 4.85
CA SER A 496 -33.69 18.27 4.70
C SER A 496 -33.85 16.75 4.84
N THR A 497 -32.75 16.00 4.72
CA THR A 497 -32.75 14.54 4.82
C THR A 497 -32.37 14.09 6.23
N LYS A 498 -33.05 13.06 6.74
CA LYS A 498 -32.71 12.42 8.01
C LYS A 498 -31.77 11.25 7.75
N TYR A 499 -30.71 11.15 8.53
CA TYR A 499 -29.69 10.11 8.42
C TYR A 499 -29.73 9.17 9.61
N LEU A 500 -29.38 7.92 9.34
CA LEU A 500 -28.99 6.94 10.34
C LEU A 500 -27.58 6.45 9.99
N ILE A 501 -26.62 6.63 10.89
CA ILE A 501 -25.20 6.44 10.59
C ILE A 501 -24.65 5.29 11.44
N ILE A 502 -24.10 4.26 10.81
CA ILE A 502 -23.28 3.26 11.49
C ILE A 502 -21.84 3.81 11.55
N GLY A 503 -21.43 4.28 12.71
CA GLY A 503 -20.21 5.08 12.88
C GLY A 503 -19.07 4.38 13.63
N CYS A 504 -17.83 4.64 13.22
CA CYS A 504 -16.64 4.41 14.06
C CYS A 504 -15.61 5.52 13.86
N PHE A 505 -15.70 6.58 14.65
CA PHE A 505 -14.88 7.79 14.50
C PHE A 505 -13.58 7.72 15.30
N GLU A 506 -12.64 8.59 14.99
CA GLU A 506 -11.34 8.66 15.68
C GLU A 506 -11.45 8.93 17.19
N SER A 507 -12.45 9.72 17.58
CA SER A 507 -12.74 10.05 18.98
C SER A 507 -13.26 8.85 19.77
N HIS A 508 -13.60 7.75 19.10
CA HIS A 508 -14.15 6.57 19.73
C HIS A 508 -13.04 5.78 20.42
N LYS A 509 -13.15 5.65 21.75
CA LYS A 509 -12.22 4.81 22.54
C LYS A 509 -12.16 3.38 21.99
N ASN A 510 -13.32 2.75 21.83
CA ASN A 510 -13.48 1.41 21.28
C ASN A 510 -14.66 1.40 20.29
N CYS A 511 -14.55 0.62 19.22
CA CYS A 511 -15.65 0.40 18.27
C CYS A 511 -16.03 -1.08 18.11
N GLY A 512 -15.26 -1.99 18.71
CA GLY A 512 -15.36 -3.42 18.43
C GLY A 512 -14.71 -3.80 17.12
N GLY A 513 -14.69 -5.11 16.86
CA GLY A 513 -14.22 -5.68 15.60
C GLY A 513 -15.26 -5.54 14.49
N ILE A 514 -14.90 -6.00 13.28
CA ILE A 514 -15.77 -5.93 12.11
C ILE A 514 -17.15 -6.57 12.34
N SER A 515 -17.20 -7.72 13.03
CA SER A 515 -18.45 -8.41 13.34
C SER A 515 -19.36 -7.57 14.24
N ASP A 516 -18.80 -6.86 15.21
CA ASP A 516 -19.59 -6.08 16.17
C ASP A 516 -20.26 -4.89 15.47
N ARG A 517 -19.63 -4.37 14.42
CA ARG A 517 -20.09 -3.18 13.69
C ARG A 517 -21.08 -3.51 12.57
N LEU A 518 -20.89 -4.63 11.86
CA LEU A 518 -21.67 -4.97 10.67
C LEU A 518 -22.76 -6.02 10.91
N LYS A 519 -22.63 -6.90 11.91
CA LYS A 519 -23.70 -7.87 12.20
C LYS A 519 -25.05 -7.21 12.58
N PRO A 520 -25.10 -6.04 13.24
CA PRO A 520 -26.37 -5.36 13.51
C PRO A 520 -27.13 -4.81 12.29
N LEU A 521 -26.59 -4.97 11.07
CA LEU A 521 -27.11 -4.33 9.86
C LEU A 521 -28.61 -4.57 9.59
N PRO A 522 -29.19 -5.80 9.66
CA PRO A 522 -30.63 -5.98 9.40
C PRO A 522 -31.50 -5.16 10.35
N MET A 523 -31.10 -5.09 11.62
CA MET A 523 -31.84 -4.35 12.62
C MET A 523 -31.68 -2.84 12.43
N THR A 524 -30.48 -2.36 12.07
CA THR A 524 -30.26 -0.95 11.73
C THR A 524 -31.03 -0.54 10.47
N LEU A 525 -31.11 -1.42 9.47
CA LEU A 525 -31.90 -1.21 8.26
C LEU A 525 -33.39 -1.11 8.57
N LEU A 526 -33.92 -1.98 9.43
CA LEU A 526 -35.32 -1.92 9.88
C LEU A 526 -35.63 -0.58 10.55
N GLN A 527 -34.71 -0.06 11.36
CA GLN A 527 -34.85 1.27 11.96
C GLN A 527 -34.79 2.37 10.90
N ALA A 528 -33.87 2.29 9.95
CA ALA A 528 -33.76 3.24 8.86
C ALA A 528 -35.07 3.32 8.05
N TYR A 529 -35.65 2.17 7.72
CA TYR A 529 -36.92 2.04 7.01
C TYR A 529 -38.09 2.65 7.82
N ARG A 530 -38.28 2.22 9.08
CA ARG A 530 -39.41 2.67 9.91
C ARG A 530 -39.40 4.18 10.15
N TYR A 531 -38.23 4.78 10.29
CA TYR A 531 -38.09 6.20 10.58
C TYR A 531 -37.77 7.05 9.35
N GLN A 532 -37.82 6.46 8.15
CA GLN A 532 -37.55 7.14 6.86
C GLN A 532 -36.20 7.89 6.89
N ARG A 533 -35.15 7.16 7.26
CA ARG A 533 -33.78 7.67 7.38
C ARG A 533 -32.86 7.03 6.36
N LEU A 534 -32.01 7.84 5.76
CA LEU A 534 -30.96 7.38 4.83
C LEU A 534 -29.84 6.71 5.64
N LEU A 535 -29.64 5.40 5.42
CA LEU A 535 -28.68 4.59 6.17
C LEU A 535 -27.28 4.73 5.58
N LEU A 536 -26.36 5.36 6.29
CA LEU A 536 -24.98 5.52 5.87
C LEU A 536 -24.03 4.77 6.80
N ILE A 537 -22.88 4.35 6.28
CA ILE A 537 -21.79 3.79 7.10
C ILE A 537 -20.60 4.75 7.00
N TRP A 538 -20.05 5.13 8.14
CA TRP A 538 -18.94 6.07 8.21
C TRP A 538 -17.92 5.61 9.24
N TRP A 539 -16.83 5.00 8.76
CA TRP A 539 -15.71 4.58 9.58
C TRP A 539 -14.51 5.49 9.36
N GLU A 540 -13.79 5.77 10.43
CA GLU A 540 -12.49 6.44 10.44
C GLU A 540 -11.43 5.53 11.08
N LYS A 541 -11.81 4.74 12.08
CA LYS A 541 -10.91 3.84 12.81
C LYS A 541 -11.19 2.36 12.50
N PRO A 542 -10.18 1.54 12.16
CA PRO A 542 -8.77 1.92 11.94
C PRO A 542 -8.57 2.62 10.59
N LYS A 543 -9.44 2.39 9.61
CA LYS A 543 -9.45 3.08 8.31
C LYS A 543 -10.91 3.18 7.82
N PRO A 544 -11.19 4.02 6.81
CA PRO A 544 -12.48 4.02 6.13
C PRO A 544 -12.89 2.63 5.67
N LEU A 545 -14.19 2.31 5.70
CA LEU A 545 -14.68 0.99 5.31
C LEU A 545 -14.50 0.77 3.80
N GLU A 546 -14.54 1.85 3.04
CA GLU A 546 -14.36 1.96 1.60
C GLU A 546 -12.98 1.47 1.13
N GLU A 547 -11.99 1.43 2.03
CA GLU A 547 -10.68 0.83 1.77
C GLU A 547 -10.72 -0.70 1.62
N PHE A 548 -11.83 -1.31 2.05
CA PHE A 548 -11.98 -2.76 2.15
C PHE A 548 -13.24 -3.29 1.46
N LEU A 549 -14.35 -2.57 1.57
CA LEU A 549 -15.65 -2.94 1.02
C LEU A 549 -16.24 -1.78 0.23
N LEU A 550 -16.88 -2.09 -0.89
CA LEU A 550 -17.62 -1.13 -1.71
C LEU A 550 -19.08 -1.57 -1.84
N PRO A 551 -19.99 -0.63 -2.16
CA PRO A 551 -21.30 -0.98 -2.68
C PRO A 551 -21.19 -1.83 -3.96
N PRO A 552 -21.98 -2.92 -4.09
CA PRO A 552 -22.10 -3.64 -5.34
C PRO A 552 -22.93 -2.83 -6.35
N SER A 553 -22.71 -3.09 -7.63
CA SER A 553 -23.52 -2.49 -8.71
C SER A 553 -25.00 -2.89 -8.53
N GLY A 554 -25.91 -1.91 -8.56
CA GLY A 554 -27.34 -2.15 -8.29
C GLY A 554 -27.68 -2.47 -6.84
N GLY A 555 -26.71 -2.40 -5.91
CA GLY A 555 -26.91 -2.55 -4.48
C GLY A 555 -27.30 -1.25 -3.77
N VAL A 556 -27.00 -1.20 -2.47
CA VAL A 556 -27.23 -0.03 -1.62
C VAL A 556 -25.95 0.80 -1.52
N ASP A 557 -25.96 2.03 -2.02
CA ASP A 557 -24.87 2.98 -1.81
C ASP A 557 -24.89 3.56 -0.39
N TRP A 558 -24.21 2.87 0.52
CA TRP A 558 -24.11 3.25 1.93
C TRP A 558 -23.02 4.28 2.24
N ILE A 559 -22.20 4.67 1.25
CA ILE A 559 -21.02 5.53 1.47
C ILE A 559 -21.48 6.93 1.88
N ALA A 560 -20.86 7.51 2.91
CA ALA A 560 -21.09 8.92 3.28
C ALA A 560 -20.14 9.84 2.48
N PRO A 561 -20.64 10.70 1.55
CA PRO A 561 -19.81 11.59 0.78
C PRO A 561 -19.00 12.51 1.68
N GLN A 562 -17.77 12.84 1.30
CA GLN A 562 -16.90 13.69 2.12
C GLN A 562 -17.55 15.01 2.52
N TRP A 563 -18.19 15.70 1.57
CA TRP A 563 -18.88 16.96 1.85
C TRP A 563 -20.02 16.80 2.88
N LEU A 564 -20.69 15.64 2.89
CA LEU A 564 -21.76 15.36 3.85
C LEU A 564 -21.15 15.08 5.22
N ARG A 565 -20.05 14.32 5.28
CA ARG A 565 -19.30 14.05 6.52
C ARG A 565 -18.86 15.35 7.19
N GLU A 566 -18.36 16.31 6.41
CA GLU A 566 -17.95 17.63 6.91
C GLU A 566 -19.12 18.46 7.46
N ASN A 567 -20.26 18.46 6.76
CA ASN A 567 -21.47 19.14 7.21
C ASN A 567 -22.05 18.52 8.48
N LEU A 568 -22.14 17.20 8.52
CA LEU A 568 -22.60 16.43 9.69
C LEU A 568 -21.69 16.66 10.90
N LYS A 569 -20.36 16.69 10.72
CA LYS A 569 -19.40 17.06 11.77
C LYS A 569 -19.65 18.46 12.33
N ARG A 570 -19.92 19.42 11.45
CA ARG A 570 -20.19 20.81 11.82
C ARG A 570 -21.48 20.95 12.62
N GLU A 571 -22.54 20.26 12.20
CA GLU A 571 -23.85 20.35 12.86
C GLU A 571 -23.87 19.62 14.20
N MET A 572 -23.34 18.40 14.27
CA MET A 572 -23.31 17.63 15.51
C MET A 572 -22.33 18.24 16.54
N GLY A 573 -21.30 18.94 16.07
CA GLY A 573 -20.17 19.30 16.91
C GLY A 573 -19.40 18.06 17.40
N GLU A 574 -18.17 18.25 17.86
CA GLU A 574 -17.33 17.13 18.31
C GLU A 574 -17.93 16.36 19.50
N ARG A 575 -18.80 17.01 20.29
CA ARG A 575 -19.44 16.41 21.47
C ARG A 575 -20.71 15.59 21.15
N ALA A 576 -21.54 15.97 20.16
CA ALA A 576 -22.74 15.17 19.84
C ALA A 576 -22.44 13.95 18.97
N ILE A 577 -21.31 13.95 18.26
CA ILE A 577 -20.69 12.73 17.72
C ILE A 577 -20.45 11.69 18.84
N GLY A 578 -20.30 12.17 20.08
CA GLY A 578 -20.19 11.36 21.29
C GLY A 578 -21.46 11.27 22.16
N SER A 579 -22.67 11.60 21.65
CA SER A 579 -23.91 11.23 22.35
C SER A 579 -24.32 9.83 21.90
N TRP A 580 -23.81 8.86 22.66
CA TRP A 580 -23.81 7.45 22.29
C TRP A 580 -25.06 6.75 22.77
N THR A 581 -25.70 5.99 21.89
CA THR A 581 -26.64 4.96 22.33
C THR A 581 -25.87 3.65 22.45
N GLY A 582 -25.57 3.26 23.69
CA GLY A 582 -24.94 1.97 23.99
C GLY A 582 -25.87 0.79 23.75
N SER A 583 -27.16 1.04 23.51
CA SER A 583 -28.17 0.02 23.24
C SER A 583 -29.14 0.44 22.13
N PHE A 584 -29.88 -0.53 21.58
CA PHE A 584 -30.90 -0.29 20.56
C PHE A 584 -32.08 0.52 21.11
N GLU A 585 -32.48 0.25 22.35
CA GLU A 585 -33.61 0.88 23.03
C GLU A 585 -33.34 2.37 23.21
N GLN A 586 -32.09 2.74 23.53
CA GLN A 586 -31.69 4.13 23.57
C GLN A 586 -31.82 4.77 22.19
N GLY A 587 -31.33 4.12 21.13
CA GLY A 587 -31.48 4.63 19.75
C GLY A 587 -32.92 4.80 19.32
N GLU A 588 -33.76 3.85 19.64
CA GLU A 588 -35.20 3.92 19.37
C GLU A 588 -35.87 5.05 20.16
N ALA A 589 -35.52 5.25 21.43
CA ALA A 589 -36.02 6.38 22.21
C ALA A 589 -35.58 7.72 21.59
N LEU A 590 -34.33 7.83 21.11
CA LEU A 590 -33.88 9.03 20.39
C LEU A 590 -34.64 9.23 19.07
N LEU A 591 -34.95 8.15 18.35
CA LEU A 591 -35.74 8.16 17.12
C LEU A 591 -37.18 8.62 17.36
N GLN A 592 -37.79 8.18 18.47
CA GLN A 592 -39.16 8.55 18.86
C GLN A 592 -39.27 9.97 19.41
N GLY A 593 -38.24 10.46 20.09
CA GLY A 593 -38.26 11.77 20.76
C GLY A 593 -38.33 12.99 19.83
N GLY A 594 -38.25 12.83 18.50
CA GLY A 594 -38.40 13.94 17.53
C GLY A 594 -37.32 15.03 17.58
N HIS A 595 -36.43 15.01 18.56
CA HIS A 595 -35.48 16.09 18.86
C HIS A 595 -34.12 16.00 18.13
N PHE A 596 -33.81 14.92 17.41
CA PHE A 596 -32.57 14.80 16.62
C PHE A 596 -32.86 15.06 15.13
N LYS A 597 -32.57 16.30 14.69
CA LYS A 597 -33.05 16.84 13.42
C LYS A 597 -32.37 16.26 12.18
N VAL A 598 -31.13 15.79 12.25
CA VAL A 598 -30.41 15.39 11.03
C VAL A 598 -29.77 14.00 11.12
N SER A 599 -29.03 13.62 12.16
CA SER A 599 -28.33 12.32 12.21
C SER A 599 -28.41 11.61 13.57
N ILE A 600 -28.35 10.27 13.54
CA ILE A 600 -28.19 9.40 14.72
C ILE A 600 -27.05 8.43 14.44
N VAL A 601 -26.11 8.29 15.37
CA VAL A 601 -24.96 7.40 15.23
C VAL A 601 -25.14 6.17 16.10
N PHE A 602 -25.17 4.99 15.48
CA PHE A 602 -25.26 3.71 16.19
C PHE A 602 -23.90 3.11 16.49
N LYS A 603 -23.75 2.64 17.74
CA LYS A 603 -22.70 1.71 18.17
C LYS A 603 -23.34 0.56 18.94
N ILE A 604 -23.84 -0.41 18.21
CA ILE A 604 -24.48 -1.59 18.82
C ILE A 604 -23.40 -2.65 19.05
N GLN A 605 -23.24 -3.06 20.31
CA GLN A 605 -22.42 -4.22 20.67
C GLN A 605 -23.26 -5.15 21.54
N THR A 606 -24.16 -5.92 20.91
CA THR A 606 -24.95 -6.92 21.63
C THR A 606 -24.40 -8.31 21.36
N PRO A 607 -24.45 -9.25 22.34
CA PRO A 607 -23.96 -10.62 22.14
C PRO A 607 -24.63 -11.37 20.99
N SER A 608 -25.90 -11.05 20.69
CA SER A 608 -26.69 -11.59 19.58
C SER A 608 -26.58 -10.76 18.30
N ALA A 609 -25.82 -9.65 18.32
CA ALA A 609 -25.73 -8.69 17.23
C ALA A 609 -27.09 -8.18 16.70
N GLY A 610 -28.11 -8.14 17.56
CA GLY A 610 -29.44 -7.66 17.20
C GLY A 610 -30.38 -8.73 16.62
N GLU A 611 -29.96 -10.00 16.49
CA GLU A 611 -30.81 -11.08 15.97
C GLU A 611 -32.13 -11.21 16.74
N ASN A 612 -32.06 -11.31 18.07
CA ASN A 612 -33.26 -11.46 18.91
C ASN A 612 -34.22 -10.28 18.74
N LEU A 613 -33.67 -9.06 18.67
CA LEU A 613 -34.45 -7.84 18.53
C LEU A 613 -35.09 -7.74 17.14
N PHE A 614 -34.36 -8.11 16.10
CA PHE A 614 -34.88 -8.19 14.74
C PHE A 614 -36.05 -9.17 14.66
N ARG A 615 -35.90 -10.36 15.24
CA ARG A 615 -36.95 -11.39 15.28
C ARG A 615 -38.17 -10.91 16.04
N GLU A 616 -38.00 -10.35 17.24
CA GLU A 616 -39.11 -9.84 18.05
C GLU A 616 -39.88 -8.72 17.33
N LYS A 617 -39.17 -7.81 16.66
CA LYS A 617 -39.80 -6.68 15.97
C LYS A 617 -40.49 -7.08 14.68
N LEU A 618 -39.94 -8.01 13.90
CA LEU A 618 -40.63 -8.54 12.73
C LEU A 618 -41.92 -9.30 13.13
N GLN A 619 -41.86 -10.12 14.17
CA GLN A 619 -43.03 -10.85 14.68
C GLN A 619 -44.17 -9.92 15.12
N LYS A 620 -43.83 -8.74 15.67
CA LYS A 620 -44.83 -7.72 16.05
C LYS A 620 -45.49 -7.06 14.83
N ASP A 621 -44.75 -6.83 13.74
CA ASP A 621 -45.25 -6.07 12.59
C ASP A 621 -46.07 -6.92 11.60
N GLN A 622 -45.69 -8.18 11.36
CA GLN A 622 -46.24 -8.99 10.26
C GLN A 622 -47.38 -9.94 10.69
N GLY A 623 -47.81 -9.87 11.96
CA GLY A 623 -48.63 -10.93 12.55
C GLY A 623 -47.89 -12.28 12.47
N SER A 624 -48.52 -13.39 12.87
CA SER A 624 -47.87 -14.72 12.82
C SER A 624 -47.62 -15.26 11.40
N SER A 625 -47.60 -14.40 10.38
CA SER A 625 -47.28 -14.74 9.00
C SER A 625 -45.91 -15.42 8.95
N ARG A 626 -45.90 -16.70 8.56
CA ARG A 626 -44.70 -17.54 8.37
C ARG A 626 -43.98 -17.15 7.08
N ASP A 627 -43.72 -15.88 6.84
CA ASP A 627 -42.83 -15.51 5.76
C ASP A 627 -41.43 -16.02 6.16
N GLY A 628 -41.06 -17.18 5.61
CA GLY A 628 -40.18 -18.18 6.23
C GLY A 628 -38.71 -17.80 6.37
N SER A 629 -38.35 -16.55 6.09
CA SER A 629 -36.96 -16.09 6.08
C SER A 629 -36.39 -16.00 7.51
N THR A 630 -35.33 -16.77 7.77
CA THR A 630 -34.64 -16.71 9.06
C THR A 630 -33.74 -15.46 9.11
N TYR A 631 -33.38 -14.98 10.31
CA TYR A 631 -32.39 -13.90 10.45
C TYR A 631 -31.11 -14.17 9.65
N LYS A 632 -30.66 -15.43 9.63
CA LYS A 632 -29.42 -15.82 8.95
C LYS A 632 -29.55 -15.69 7.45
N GLU A 633 -30.66 -16.15 6.88
CA GLU A 633 -30.97 -16.03 5.46
C GLU A 633 -31.07 -14.54 5.07
N VAL A 634 -31.86 -13.76 5.81
CA VAL A 634 -31.96 -12.31 5.58
C VAL A 634 -30.58 -11.65 5.65
N PHE A 635 -29.78 -11.97 6.66
CA PHE A 635 -28.43 -11.39 6.81
C PHE A 635 -27.52 -11.76 5.63
N HIS A 636 -27.52 -13.02 5.21
CA HIS A 636 -26.73 -13.53 4.10
C HIS A 636 -27.00 -12.76 2.80
N HIS A 637 -28.27 -12.60 2.43
CA HIS A 637 -28.64 -11.87 1.22
C HIS A 637 -28.47 -10.37 1.36
N LEU A 638 -28.81 -9.81 2.53
CA LEU A 638 -28.67 -8.38 2.80
C LEU A 638 -27.21 -7.94 2.69
N PHE A 639 -26.28 -8.72 3.24
CA PHE A 639 -24.86 -8.39 3.21
C PHE A 639 -24.35 -8.26 1.77
N ARG A 640 -24.78 -9.12 0.85
CA ARG A 640 -24.42 -9.06 -0.57
C ARG A 640 -25.10 -7.92 -1.35
N ARG A 641 -26.17 -7.34 -0.82
CA ARG A 641 -26.75 -6.09 -1.36
C ARG A 641 -25.95 -4.85 -0.93
N PHE A 642 -25.27 -4.92 0.20
CA PHE A 642 -24.49 -3.80 0.74
C PHE A 642 -23.02 -3.86 0.34
N PHE A 643 -22.41 -5.04 0.29
CA PHE A 643 -20.95 -5.13 0.23
C PHE A 643 -20.46 -6.07 -0.86
N ARG A 644 -19.41 -5.61 -1.53
CA ARG A 644 -18.42 -6.41 -2.25
C ARG A 644 -17.02 -6.02 -1.75
N PRO A 645 -16.02 -6.90 -1.79
CA PRO A 645 -14.64 -6.51 -1.49
C PRO A 645 -14.11 -5.52 -2.54
N VAL A 646 -13.16 -4.67 -2.14
CA VAL A 646 -12.34 -3.91 -3.11
C VAL A 646 -11.48 -4.86 -3.94
N HIS A 647 -11.09 -4.44 -5.16
CA HIS A 647 -10.33 -5.29 -6.09
C HIS A 647 -9.09 -5.93 -5.45
N ARG A 648 -8.24 -5.16 -4.76
CA ARG A 648 -7.05 -5.69 -4.07
C ARG A 648 -7.35 -6.85 -3.12
N ILE A 649 -8.50 -6.83 -2.44
CA ILE A 649 -8.91 -7.90 -1.52
C ILE A 649 -9.54 -9.05 -2.28
N GLN A 650 -10.36 -8.76 -3.31
CA GLN A 650 -10.91 -9.75 -4.23
C GLN A 650 -9.80 -10.56 -4.91
N ASP A 651 -8.77 -9.90 -5.43
CA ASP A 651 -7.62 -10.53 -6.08
C ASP A 651 -6.88 -11.46 -5.11
N GLN A 652 -6.71 -11.04 -3.84
CA GLN A 652 -6.12 -11.89 -2.80
C GLN A 652 -7.02 -13.11 -2.49
N ILE A 653 -8.33 -12.93 -2.43
CA ILE A 653 -9.29 -14.03 -2.23
C ILE A 653 -9.18 -15.03 -3.39
N ASP A 654 -9.22 -14.55 -4.64
CA ASP A 654 -9.18 -15.38 -5.84
C ASP A 654 -7.85 -16.11 -5.98
N GLN A 655 -6.73 -15.42 -5.77
CA GLN A 655 -5.40 -16.02 -5.75
C GLN A 655 -5.31 -17.13 -4.70
N LYS A 656 -5.88 -16.92 -3.50
CA LYS A 656 -5.86 -17.93 -2.43
C LYS A 656 -6.73 -19.13 -2.74
N MET A 657 -7.95 -18.91 -3.24
CA MET A 657 -8.83 -20.01 -3.65
C MET A 657 -8.17 -20.84 -4.75
N GLN A 658 -7.64 -20.20 -5.79
CA GLN A 658 -6.96 -20.88 -6.89
C GLN A 658 -5.73 -21.65 -6.41
N ALA A 659 -4.85 -21.02 -5.63
CA ALA A 659 -3.62 -21.65 -5.13
C ALA A 659 -3.90 -22.86 -4.23
N GLN A 660 -5.08 -22.91 -3.60
CA GLN A 660 -5.46 -23.95 -2.65
C GLN A 660 -6.48 -24.95 -3.22
N GLY A 661 -6.84 -24.81 -4.50
CA GLY A 661 -7.86 -25.66 -5.15
C GLY A 661 -9.23 -25.59 -4.46
N LEU A 662 -9.56 -24.44 -3.85
CA LEU A 662 -10.84 -24.24 -3.19
C LEU A 662 -11.88 -23.72 -4.19
N ILE A 663 -13.06 -24.32 -4.17
CA ILE A 663 -14.21 -23.91 -5.00
C ILE A 663 -15.31 -23.37 -4.08
N PRO A 664 -15.84 -22.15 -4.31
CA PRO A 664 -16.90 -21.58 -3.49
C PRO A 664 -18.09 -22.54 -3.29
N GLY A 665 -18.54 -22.72 -2.05
CA GLY A 665 -19.62 -23.66 -1.69
C GLY A 665 -19.22 -25.14 -1.68
N GLU A 666 -17.97 -25.47 -2.03
CA GLU A 666 -17.46 -26.85 -2.08
C GLU A 666 -16.41 -27.19 -1.00
N TYR A 667 -16.08 -26.25 -0.13
CA TYR A 667 -15.26 -26.49 1.06
C TYR A 667 -15.98 -26.09 2.34
N THR A 668 -15.45 -26.53 3.48
CA THR A 668 -15.89 -26.10 4.81
C THR A 668 -14.85 -25.21 5.44
N ALA A 669 -15.24 -24.41 6.42
CA ALA A 669 -14.28 -23.57 7.11
C ALA A 669 -14.35 -23.75 8.63
N ALA A 670 -13.20 -23.53 9.27
CA ALA A 670 -13.03 -23.51 10.71
C ALA A 670 -12.43 -22.17 11.12
N HIS A 671 -13.05 -21.47 12.07
CA HIS A 671 -12.51 -20.24 12.63
C HIS A 671 -12.23 -20.37 14.13
N LEU A 672 -10.97 -20.17 14.53
CA LEU A 672 -10.52 -20.17 15.92
C LEU A 672 -10.03 -18.79 16.36
N ARG A 673 -10.77 -18.18 17.29
CA ARG A 673 -10.28 -17.05 18.10
C ARG A 673 -9.43 -17.52 19.28
N ALA A 674 -8.18 -17.86 19.02
CA ALA A 674 -7.23 -18.36 20.02
C ALA A 674 -6.91 -17.30 21.09
N LEU A 675 -6.82 -16.03 20.73
CA LEU A 675 -6.40 -14.94 21.64
C LEU A 675 -7.56 -14.23 22.35
N TYR A 676 -8.75 -14.87 22.40
CA TYR A 676 -9.92 -14.27 23.04
C TYR A 676 -9.75 -14.14 24.57
N GLY A 677 -10.16 -12.98 25.12
CA GLY A 677 -10.28 -12.77 26.57
C GLY A 677 -9.02 -12.25 27.28
N LYS A 678 -8.13 -11.51 26.58
CA LYS A 678 -6.84 -11.00 27.11
C LYS A 678 -5.86 -12.09 27.56
N ARG A 679 -6.05 -13.32 27.09
CA ARG A 679 -5.09 -14.41 27.27
C ARG A 679 -4.03 -14.31 26.18
N ASN A 680 -3.13 -13.34 26.32
CA ASN A 680 -1.90 -13.35 25.50
C ASN A 680 -1.08 -14.63 25.78
N ASP A 681 -1.33 -15.25 26.94
CA ASP A 681 -0.62 -16.42 27.45
C ASP A 681 -1.52 -17.67 27.45
N ARG A 682 -2.41 -17.83 26.45
CA ARG A 682 -3.12 -19.12 26.33
C ARG A 682 -2.06 -20.21 26.14
N ASP A 683 -2.19 -21.27 26.93
CA ASP A 683 -1.29 -22.41 26.86
C ASP A 683 -1.23 -22.96 25.42
N LEU A 684 -0.01 -23.24 24.94
CA LEU A 684 0.20 -23.69 23.56
C LEU A 684 -0.48 -25.03 23.30
N VAL A 685 -0.50 -25.94 24.29
CA VAL A 685 -1.23 -27.22 24.17
C VAL A 685 -2.72 -26.96 24.02
N GLU A 686 -3.30 -26.04 24.81
CA GLU A 686 -4.70 -25.64 24.66
C GLU A 686 -4.98 -25.05 23.25
N MET A 687 -4.05 -24.26 22.68
CA MET A 687 -4.21 -23.75 21.31
C MET A 687 -4.20 -24.85 20.26
N VAL A 688 -3.29 -25.83 20.36
CA VAL A 688 -3.24 -26.99 19.46
C VAL A 688 -4.55 -27.78 19.54
N ASP A 689 -4.97 -28.11 20.75
CA ASP A 689 -6.22 -28.83 21.03
C ASP A 689 -7.43 -28.18 20.37
N LEU A 690 -7.52 -26.84 20.46
CA LEU A 690 -8.63 -26.10 19.89
C LEU A 690 -8.54 -25.98 18.37
N ALA A 691 -7.33 -25.89 17.81
CA ALA A 691 -7.12 -25.88 16.36
C ALA A 691 -7.58 -27.20 15.75
N VAL A 692 -7.12 -28.33 16.32
CA VAL A 692 -7.54 -29.68 15.91
C VAL A 692 -9.04 -29.87 16.09
N LEU A 693 -9.60 -29.46 17.24
CA LEU A 693 -11.04 -29.55 17.46
C LEU A 693 -11.83 -28.76 16.41
N GLY A 694 -11.36 -27.58 16.03
CA GLY A 694 -11.98 -26.75 14.98
C GLY A 694 -12.00 -27.44 13.62
N VAL A 695 -10.87 -28.01 13.20
CA VAL A 695 -10.74 -28.79 11.95
C VAL A 695 -11.67 -30.01 11.97
N ASN A 696 -11.67 -30.77 13.06
CA ASN A 696 -12.54 -31.94 13.21
C ASN A 696 -14.02 -31.56 13.14
N CYS A 697 -14.42 -30.47 13.79
CA CYS A 697 -15.80 -30.00 13.71
C CYS A 697 -16.19 -29.51 12.31
N ALA A 698 -15.27 -28.92 11.53
CA ALA A 698 -15.53 -28.59 10.13
C ALA A 698 -15.72 -29.86 9.29
N SER A 699 -14.90 -30.89 9.49
CA SER A 699 -15.07 -32.18 8.81
C SER A 699 -16.41 -32.86 9.13
N ASN A 700 -16.91 -32.71 10.37
CA ASN A 700 -18.25 -33.19 10.74
C ASN A 700 -19.39 -32.49 10.00
N LEU A 701 -19.20 -31.23 9.59
CA LEU A 701 -20.22 -30.47 8.84
C LEU A 701 -20.28 -30.89 7.37
N SER A 702 -19.15 -31.28 6.77
CA SER A 702 -19.14 -31.88 5.44
C SER A 702 -17.96 -32.86 5.29
N PRO A 703 -18.17 -34.14 5.60
CA PRO A 703 -17.13 -35.16 5.50
C PRO A 703 -16.46 -35.19 4.13
N GLY A 704 -15.13 -35.32 4.14
CA GLY A 704 -14.28 -35.41 2.96
C GLY A 704 -14.10 -34.16 2.10
N ARG A 705 -14.65 -33.02 2.50
CA ARG A 705 -14.42 -31.75 1.82
C ARG A 705 -13.14 -31.07 2.34
N PRO A 706 -12.48 -30.24 1.50
CA PRO A 706 -11.40 -29.38 1.98
C PRO A 706 -11.85 -28.50 3.14
N VAL A 707 -10.91 -28.19 4.04
CA VAL A 707 -11.15 -27.32 5.21
C VAL A 707 -10.27 -26.08 5.10
N TYR A 708 -10.89 -24.90 5.07
CA TYR A 708 -10.19 -23.64 5.25
C TYR A 708 -10.13 -23.26 6.74
N PHE A 709 -8.95 -23.04 7.29
CA PHE A 709 -8.75 -22.70 8.70
C PHE A 709 -8.27 -21.25 8.86
N ALA A 710 -8.97 -20.48 9.70
CA ALA A 710 -8.63 -19.08 10.03
C ALA A 710 -8.50 -18.88 11.54
N SER A 711 -7.54 -18.03 11.95
CA SER A 711 -7.28 -17.75 13.37
C SER A 711 -6.59 -16.41 13.61
N ASP A 712 -6.82 -15.80 14.78
CA ASP A 712 -6.09 -14.61 15.25
C ASP A 712 -4.67 -14.93 15.77
N SER A 713 -4.29 -16.20 15.80
CA SER A 713 -2.96 -16.70 16.17
C SER A 713 -2.33 -17.47 15.02
N SER A 714 -1.15 -17.02 14.57
CA SER A 714 -0.32 -17.73 13.59
C SER A 714 0.08 -19.12 14.08
N PHE A 715 0.36 -19.28 15.39
CA PHE A 715 0.65 -20.57 16.00
C PHE A 715 -0.53 -21.54 15.84
N ALA A 716 -1.76 -21.10 16.09
CA ALA A 716 -2.94 -21.95 15.93
C ALA A 716 -3.21 -22.30 14.45
N THR A 717 -2.95 -21.38 13.53
CA THR A 717 -3.00 -21.65 12.09
C THR A 717 -1.97 -22.72 11.70
N LYS A 718 -0.73 -22.60 12.18
CA LYS A 718 0.32 -23.58 11.94
C LYS A 718 -0.01 -24.94 12.56
N ALA A 719 -0.59 -24.96 13.77
CA ALA A 719 -1.04 -26.19 14.41
C ALA A 719 -2.06 -26.95 13.56
N ALA A 720 -3.03 -26.24 12.96
CA ALA A 720 -3.99 -26.84 12.04
C ALA A 720 -3.33 -27.39 10.76
N GLN A 721 -2.37 -26.65 10.18
CA GLN A 721 -1.61 -27.10 9.02
C GLN A 721 -0.74 -28.34 9.33
N THR A 722 -0.05 -28.36 10.47
CA THR A 722 0.77 -29.50 10.90
C THR A 722 -0.09 -30.73 11.14
N TYR A 723 -1.24 -30.58 11.80
CA TYR A 723 -2.22 -31.67 11.95
C TYR A 723 -2.65 -32.22 10.60
N ALA A 724 -2.94 -31.34 9.64
CA ALA A 724 -3.34 -31.75 8.30
C ALA A 724 -2.23 -32.48 7.55
N HIS A 725 -1.00 -31.96 7.59
CA HIS A 725 0.14 -32.60 6.95
C HIS A 725 0.44 -33.99 7.53
N MET A 726 0.38 -34.14 8.85
CA MET A 726 0.62 -35.42 9.53
C MET A 726 -0.34 -36.54 9.09
N HIS A 727 -1.56 -36.18 8.69
CA HIS A 727 -2.61 -37.14 8.37
C HIS A 727 -3.08 -37.09 6.91
N GLY A 728 -2.39 -36.33 6.05
CA GLY A 728 -2.75 -36.17 4.63
C GLY A 728 -4.13 -35.53 4.42
N LEU A 729 -4.54 -34.61 5.30
CA LEU A 729 -5.86 -33.98 5.26
C LEU A 729 -5.86 -32.75 4.34
N PRO A 730 -6.95 -32.48 3.61
CA PRO A 730 -7.08 -31.31 2.74
C PRO A 730 -7.40 -30.04 3.54
N VAL A 731 -6.54 -29.67 4.51
CA VAL A 731 -6.70 -28.43 5.30
C VAL A 731 -5.74 -27.38 4.78
N THR A 732 -6.24 -26.17 4.63
CA THR A 732 -5.49 -25.02 4.16
C THR A 732 -5.81 -23.78 4.98
N SER A 733 -4.97 -22.75 4.89
CA SER A 733 -5.16 -21.49 5.61
C SER A 733 -4.45 -20.35 4.90
N LEU A 734 -4.65 -19.10 5.33
CA LEU A 734 -3.67 -18.07 5.00
C LEU A 734 -2.32 -18.52 5.56
N GLY A 735 -1.36 -18.78 4.66
CA GLY A 735 0.02 -19.04 5.06
C GLY A 735 0.56 -17.88 5.88
N PRO A 736 1.61 -18.09 6.70
CA PRO A 736 2.31 -16.97 7.31
C PRO A 736 2.69 -16.03 6.17
N SER A 737 2.07 -14.86 6.13
CA SER A 737 2.50 -13.83 5.19
C SER A 737 3.95 -13.56 5.55
N ASN A 738 4.85 -13.38 4.58
CA ASN A 738 6.27 -13.02 4.80
C ASN A 738 6.49 -11.71 5.58
N VAL A 739 5.42 -11.17 6.19
CA VAL A 739 5.45 -10.16 7.21
C VAL A 739 6.20 -10.77 8.40
N THR A 740 7.48 -10.39 8.46
CA THR A 740 8.37 -10.64 9.58
C THR A 740 7.65 -10.35 10.90
N GLU A 741 7.95 -11.21 11.87
CA GLU A 741 7.25 -11.42 13.13
C GLU A 741 6.66 -10.17 13.82
N ALA A 742 5.53 -10.39 14.50
CA ALA A 742 4.90 -9.52 15.52
C ALA A 742 3.81 -8.52 15.11
N THR A 743 3.46 -8.37 13.82
CA THR A 743 2.23 -7.60 13.50
C THR A 743 0.99 -8.45 13.78
N ARG A 744 0.51 -8.34 15.03
CA ARG A 744 -0.76 -8.91 15.52
C ARG A 744 -1.82 -8.87 14.41
N ASN A 745 -2.33 -10.05 14.02
CA ASN A 745 -3.41 -10.16 13.05
C ASN A 745 -4.60 -9.34 13.58
N PRO A 746 -4.93 -8.17 12.98
CA PRO A 746 -5.76 -7.17 13.64
C PRO A 746 -7.24 -7.49 13.51
N ILE A 747 -7.68 -8.71 13.87
CA ILE A 747 -9.11 -9.06 13.99
C ILE A 747 -9.81 -8.06 14.94
N HIS A 748 -9.06 -7.54 15.91
CA HIS A 748 -9.44 -6.37 16.71
C HIS A 748 -8.98 -5.07 16.05
N LEU A 749 -9.64 -4.71 14.95
CA LEU A 749 -9.43 -3.47 14.19
C LEU A 749 -9.39 -2.21 15.09
N ASP A 750 -10.14 -2.20 16.20
CA ASP A 750 -10.23 -1.05 17.11
C ASP A 750 -9.15 -0.99 18.21
N LYS A 751 -8.43 -2.10 18.45
CA LYS A 751 -7.43 -2.21 19.52
C LYS A 751 -5.99 -2.09 19.03
N ASP A 752 -5.80 -1.94 17.72
CA ASP A 752 -4.49 -1.66 17.15
C ASP A 752 -4.04 -0.26 17.61
N PRO A 753 -2.98 -0.14 18.43
CA PRO A 753 -2.54 1.16 18.95
C PRO A 753 -1.96 2.05 17.85
N ASP A 754 -1.39 1.45 16.80
CA ASP A 754 -0.65 2.13 15.73
C ASP A 754 -1.51 2.30 14.48
N TRP A 755 -2.82 2.17 14.62
CA TRP A 755 -3.76 2.13 13.50
C TRP A 755 -3.66 3.34 12.57
N ARG A 756 -3.29 4.51 13.11
CA ARG A 756 -3.08 5.73 12.34
C ARG A 756 -1.90 5.59 11.37
N ALA A 757 -0.78 5.05 11.86
CA ALA A 757 0.46 4.92 11.11
C ALA A 757 0.46 3.72 10.14
N ARG A 758 -0.38 2.71 10.41
CA ARG A 758 -0.49 1.54 9.54
C ARG A 758 -1.20 1.86 8.23
N ASN A 759 -0.77 1.22 7.16
CA ASN A 759 -1.46 1.28 5.87
C ASN A 759 -2.78 0.50 5.94
N PRO A 760 -3.82 0.86 5.16
CA PRO A 760 -5.03 0.06 5.06
C PRO A 760 -4.75 -1.41 4.71
N SER A 761 -3.79 -1.67 3.81
CA SER A 761 -3.42 -3.03 3.41
C SER A 761 -2.95 -3.92 4.56
N SER A 762 -2.49 -3.37 5.69
CA SER A 762 -2.17 -4.14 6.89
C SER A 762 -3.38 -4.83 7.53
N TYR A 763 -4.60 -4.44 7.14
CA TYR A 763 -5.86 -5.04 7.59
C TYR A 763 -6.50 -5.96 6.55
N ASP A 764 -5.98 -6.03 5.32
CA ASP A 764 -6.51 -6.87 4.23
C ASP A 764 -6.68 -8.35 4.66
N PRO A 765 -5.75 -9.00 5.40
CA PRO A 765 -5.93 -10.39 5.83
C PRO A 765 -7.21 -10.64 6.64
N THR A 766 -7.68 -9.65 7.40
CA THR A 766 -8.96 -9.74 8.13
C THR A 766 -10.15 -9.76 7.17
N PHE A 767 -10.11 -9.07 6.05
CA PHE A 767 -11.22 -9.12 5.09
C PHE A 767 -11.12 -10.36 4.20
N VAL A 768 -9.90 -10.77 3.82
CA VAL A 768 -9.67 -12.02 3.09
C VAL A 768 -10.20 -13.21 3.90
N ASP A 769 -9.80 -13.37 5.17
CA ASP A 769 -10.29 -14.44 6.03
C ASP A 769 -11.83 -14.44 6.15
N LEU A 770 -12.46 -13.26 6.26
CA LEU A 770 -13.91 -13.16 6.36
C LEU A 770 -14.59 -13.68 5.09
N TYR A 771 -14.08 -13.32 3.91
CA TYR A 771 -14.65 -13.79 2.64
C TYR A 771 -14.33 -15.25 2.36
N MET A 772 -13.16 -15.75 2.77
CA MET A 772 -12.87 -17.19 2.72
C MET A 772 -13.81 -17.98 3.64
N LEU A 773 -14.24 -17.42 4.78
CA LEU A 773 -15.32 -18.03 5.57
C LEU A 773 -16.68 -17.93 4.87
N ALA A 774 -17.00 -16.76 4.30
CA ALA A 774 -18.26 -16.49 3.59
C ALA A 774 -18.45 -17.33 2.31
N GLN A 775 -17.37 -17.74 1.67
CA GLN A 775 -17.43 -18.57 0.46
C GLN A 775 -17.41 -20.07 0.76
N SER A 776 -17.26 -20.47 2.02
CA SER A 776 -17.42 -21.86 2.42
C SER A 776 -18.89 -22.28 2.39
N ARG A 777 -19.14 -23.60 2.30
CA ARG A 777 -20.47 -24.18 2.49
C ARG A 777 -20.93 -24.01 3.94
N CYS A 778 -20.08 -24.46 4.86
CA CYS A 778 -20.38 -24.57 6.28
C CYS A 778 -19.25 -24.01 7.12
N VAL A 779 -19.56 -23.45 8.28
CA VAL A 779 -18.56 -22.84 9.18
C VAL A 779 -18.62 -23.43 10.59
N ALA A 780 -17.54 -24.09 11.00
CA ALA A 780 -17.28 -24.39 12.40
C ALA A 780 -16.57 -23.19 13.05
N HIS A 781 -17.03 -22.69 14.20
CA HIS A 781 -16.43 -21.51 14.83
C HIS A 781 -16.30 -21.60 16.35
N SER A 782 -15.30 -20.90 16.88
CA SER A 782 -15.04 -20.79 18.31
C SER A 782 -15.71 -19.55 18.95
N ASN A 783 -15.08 -18.98 19.97
CA ASN A 783 -15.51 -17.78 20.67
C ASN A 783 -15.45 -16.50 19.83
N GLY A 784 -16.29 -15.54 20.21
CA GLY A 784 -16.32 -14.22 19.60
C GLY A 784 -17.26 -14.10 18.39
N GLY A 785 -17.45 -12.87 17.92
CA GLY A 785 -18.37 -12.57 16.83
C GLY A 785 -17.87 -12.93 15.43
N TYR A 786 -16.56 -13.00 15.21
CA TYR A 786 -15.98 -13.08 13.87
C TYR A 786 -16.28 -14.40 13.12
N GLY A 787 -16.03 -15.56 13.73
CA GLY A 787 -16.37 -16.83 13.08
C GLY A 787 -17.89 -17.01 12.88
N SER A 788 -18.70 -16.53 13.84
CA SER A 788 -20.16 -16.47 13.68
C SER A 788 -20.63 -15.45 12.63
N PHE A 789 -19.78 -14.49 12.26
CA PHE A 789 -20.07 -13.53 11.20
C PHE A 789 -19.81 -14.20 9.85
N GLY A 790 -18.67 -14.87 9.69
CA GLY A 790 -18.41 -15.72 8.52
C GLY A 790 -19.50 -16.78 8.29
N SER A 791 -20.02 -17.39 9.36
CA SER A 791 -21.11 -18.38 9.25
C SER A 791 -22.47 -17.78 8.86
N LEU A 792 -22.70 -16.48 9.05
CA LEU A 792 -23.91 -15.82 8.52
C LEU A 792 -23.77 -15.48 7.04
N LEU A 793 -22.54 -15.48 6.52
CA LEU A 793 -22.22 -15.14 5.13
C LEU A 793 -21.96 -16.37 4.26
N SER A 794 -21.73 -17.55 4.86
CA SER A 794 -21.50 -18.82 4.17
C SER A 794 -22.64 -19.18 3.22
N TYR A 795 -22.34 -19.98 2.19
CA TYR A 795 -23.33 -20.45 1.20
C TYR A 795 -24.57 -21.06 1.85
N ASP A 796 -24.37 -21.82 2.93
CA ASP A 796 -25.44 -22.29 3.80
C ASP A 796 -25.22 -21.67 5.19
N ALA A 797 -25.97 -20.61 5.48
CA ALA A 797 -25.86 -19.91 6.76
C ALA A 797 -26.39 -20.75 7.94
N ASP A 798 -27.19 -21.79 7.67
CA ASP A 798 -27.67 -22.73 8.68
C ASP A 798 -26.68 -23.85 8.98
N CYS A 799 -25.85 -24.22 8.01
CA CYS A 799 -24.74 -25.15 8.18
C CYS A 799 -23.57 -24.53 8.98
N ASN A 800 -23.74 -24.42 10.30
CA ASN A 800 -22.72 -23.88 11.18
C ASN A 800 -22.63 -24.66 12.50
N MET A 801 -21.45 -24.69 13.11
CA MET A 801 -21.23 -25.38 14.39
C MET A 801 -20.34 -24.56 15.31
N ARG A 802 -20.87 -24.20 16.49
CA ARG A 802 -20.04 -23.62 17.55
C ARG A 802 -19.38 -24.73 18.36
N PHE A 803 -18.05 -24.81 18.32
CA PHE A 803 -17.29 -25.86 19.03
C PHE A 803 -16.72 -25.42 20.38
N PHE A 804 -16.62 -24.11 20.63
CA PHE A 804 -16.03 -23.56 21.86
C PHE A 804 -16.79 -22.31 22.36
N LYS A 805 -17.11 -22.26 23.68
CA LYS A 805 -17.76 -21.12 24.34
C LYS A 805 -17.15 -20.85 25.72
N GLY A 806 -16.65 -19.63 25.91
CA GLY A 806 -15.98 -19.25 27.16
C GLY A 806 -14.74 -20.12 27.38
N SER A 807 -14.75 -20.91 28.46
CA SER A 807 -13.73 -21.93 28.80
C SER A 807 -14.14 -23.36 28.47
N HIS A 808 -15.33 -23.59 27.91
CA HIS A 808 -15.87 -24.94 27.71
C HIS A 808 -15.87 -25.35 26.23
N LYS A 809 -15.34 -26.55 25.95
CA LYS A 809 -15.54 -27.28 24.69
C LYS A 809 -17.02 -27.70 24.63
N ILE A 810 -17.79 -27.17 23.68
CA ILE A 810 -19.24 -27.42 23.59
C ILE A 810 -19.52 -28.77 22.93
N LYS A 811 -18.66 -29.14 21.97
CA LYS A 811 -18.78 -30.37 21.19
C LYS A 811 -17.44 -31.10 21.24
N ARG A 812 -17.51 -32.43 21.23
CA ARG A 812 -16.36 -33.30 20.98
C ARG A 812 -16.50 -33.78 19.53
N CYS A 813 -15.64 -33.26 18.66
CA CYS A 813 -15.60 -33.63 17.25
C CYS A 813 -14.38 -34.51 17.01
N MET A 814 -14.57 -35.59 16.25
CA MET A 814 -13.49 -36.40 15.67
C MET A 814 -13.41 -36.11 14.18
N TRP A 815 -12.31 -36.46 13.53
CA TRP A 815 -12.19 -36.32 12.09
C TRP A 815 -13.17 -37.26 11.37
N MET A 816 -13.82 -36.77 10.32
CA MET A 816 -14.69 -37.57 9.44
C MET A 816 -14.04 -37.73 8.07
N SER A 817 -13.76 -38.98 7.71
CA SER A 817 -13.20 -39.31 6.39
C SER A 817 -14.19 -39.04 5.25
N ASN A 818 -13.73 -39.17 4.01
CA ASN A 818 -14.59 -39.03 2.82
C ASN A 818 -15.78 -40.00 2.81
N ASN A 819 -15.65 -41.15 3.49
CA ASN A 819 -16.71 -42.15 3.61
C ASN A 819 -17.65 -41.88 4.80
N GLY A 820 -17.44 -40.78 5.53
CA GLY A 820 -18.19 -40.45 6.75
C GLY A 820 -17.79 -41.31 7.96
N GLU A 821 -16.62 -41.96 7.93
CA GLU A 821 -16.14 -42.74 9.07
C GLU A 821 -15.42 -41.84 10.08
N ARG A 822 -15.67 -42.10 11.37
CA ARG A 822 -15.03 -41.40 12.47
C ARG A 822 -13.62 -41.94 12.68
N GLN A 823 -12.64 -41.04 12.71
CA GLN A 823 -11.24 -41.38 12.95
C GLN A 823 -10.70 -40.58 14.14
N ASP A 824 -10.09 -41.29 15.09
CA ASP A 824 -9.36 -40.68 16.20
C ASP A 824 -7.90 -40.51 15.81
N LEU A 825 -7.60 -39.35 15.20
CA LEU A 825 -6.28 -39.04 14.68
C LEU A 825 -5.42 -38.40 15.77
N ALA A 826 -4.14 -38.78 15.81
CA ALA A 826 -3.18 -38.25 16.78
C ALA A 826 -3.03 -36.72 16.68
N VAL A 827 -3.00 -36.05 17.83
CA VAL A 827 -2.81 -34.59 17.94
C VAL A 827 -1.30 -34.28 17.82
N PRO A 828 -0.89 -33.24 17.06
CA PRO A 828 0.52 -32.86 16.96
C PRO A 828 1.06 -32.40 18.32
N ASN A 829 2.32 -32.75 18.62
CA ASN A 829 3.02 -32.20 19.78
C ASN A 829 3.39 -30.73 19.52
N VAL A 830 3.31 -29.88 20.55
CA VAL A 830 3.69 -28.46 20.51
C VAL A 830 5.11 -28.28 19.96
N THR A 831 6.05 -29.16 20.33
CA THR A 831 7.45 -29.11 19.85
C THR A 831 7.55 -29.18 18.32
N ASN A 832 6.72 -30.01 17.67
CA ASN A 832 6.73 -30.17 16.22
C ASN A 832 6.26 -28.88 15.52
N ILE A 833 5.36 -28.15 16.15
CA ILE A 833 4.82 -26.89 15.63
C ILE A 833 5.84 -25.77 15.81
N THR A 834 6.46 -25.67 17.00
CA THR A 834 7.47 -24.64 17.29
C THR A 834 8.73 -24.76 16.44
N MET A 835 9.16 -25.97 16.06
CA MET A 835 10.32 -26.14 15.16
C MET A 835 10.03 -25.76 13.71
N SER A 836 8.76 -25.64 13.34
CA SER A 836 8.30 -25.35 11.98
C SER A 836 7.90 -23.89 11.75
N LEU A 837 7.86 -23.11 12.83
CA LEU A 837 7.75 -21.65 12.87
C LEU A 837 9.16 -21.08 12.97
#